data_AF-F4PQR7-F1
#
_entry.id   AF-F4PQR7-F1
#
_cell.length_a   1.000
_cell.length_b   1.000
_cell.length_c   1.000
_cell.angle_alpha   90.00
_cell.angle_beta   90.00
_cell.angle_gamma   90.00
#
_symmetry.space_group_name_H-M   'P 1'
#
loop_
_entity.id
_entity.type
_entity.pdbx_description
1 polymer ?
#
loop_
_entity_poly.entity_id
_entity_poly.type
_entity_poly.pdbx_seq_one_letter_code
_entity_poly.pdbx_strand_id
1 'polypeptide(L)'
;MSFYYSLIKHILNNKQLRVIIFQHVTSIHRQLAVKTAKSKDLESLRDYIKYGRTDLFIKHFDRFHQLILMVDQQSKRYKKINNHIHLSFLKNNYIKRLYWVFDIVFEKNNHVAMKYLIDRLGITKKDFQSYRPHFTTSLYQFTTEMFYVLRDANFSTLVPSLQNAMINVLIKLGGCDQLESYLSKLYNPNPSSPSPSRHPFKNSFSSLLSNNNNKEEMIYTLQMIDIFKRYSINVIEDVLIGAVENNHLEMIKWIVENVPEKKLIEICLDLDIFRVLEEHGKKEVLEMLPIPENPPYGLGGSGKGNLDYMEYFLQISRRGHIRVIGLLVQNLAYGRLDAIELILSNYQEQLRQDQTFNDQLVIDNIDPKCFSVGLVTRLIDLGFKVPLFDSFLETVIQDNQLDTLIELDPPALKLPLRVQNFTRLLGYAIECNSLSSIDILLHHPRFQEFQDHTTTTTTTLTIDISCIKPQSVPTIEYLFSLSTIPVIKFNCDFSLSINYMAAVDYESVSKVIRLVYRPNIIDHCQLVGIFVLANDIEWLFDHNIITNETRSGLFGGSNHSIFTCILAIACRNGNYKALDFLFDNCLSIQVNDHLSLTSLARLPDDQQFERFWKKIVITDARTAVTVAHIIIRIILLPKEVCNPKRAKFIADIYGTFLLNPYHQINPIRGPSIMYLEDNHPFAHYPTLMEVFCSDQKVGWINSYSFADQLKIFQKAISFGYILPIPSF
;
A
#
# COMPACT_ATOMS: atom_id res chain seq x y z
N MET A 1 -34.81 2.56 -23.17
CA MET A 1 -33.44 2.02 -23.32
C MET A 1 -32.85 2.17 -24.73
N SER A 2 -33.60 2.00 -25.84
CA SER A 2 -33.00 2.04 -27.20
C SER A 2 -32.40 3.40 -27.59
N PHE A 3 -33.00 4.51 -27.15
CA PHE A 3 -32.48 5.86 -27.42
C PHE A 3 -31.12 6.11 -26.75
N TYR A 4 -30.97 5.75 -25.46
CA TYR A 4 -29.70 5.85 -24.74
C TYR A 4 -28.61 4.99 -25.37
N TYR A 5 -28.95 3.76 -25.77
CA TYR A 5 -28.00 2.89 -26.48
C TYR A 5 -27.56 3.50 -27.83
N SER A 6 -28.50 4.06 -28.60
CA SER A 6 -28.19 4.73 -29.87
C SER A 6 -27.30 5.96 -29.68
N LEU A 7 -27.58 6.79 -28.67
CA LEU A 7 -26.79 7.96 -28.33
C LEU A 7 -25.37 7.58 -27.88
N ILE A 8 -25.23 6.62 -26.97
CA ILE A 8 -23.92 6.11 -26.52
C ILE A 8 -23.13 5.54 -27.71
N LYS A 9 -23.78 4.77 -28.58
CA LYS A 9 -23.15 4.24 -29.80
C LYS A 9 -22.68 5.36 -30.73
N HIS A 10 -23.47 6.43 -30.88
CA HIS A 10 -23.09 7.59 -31.70
C HIS A 10 -21.90 8.35 -31.09
N ILE A 11 -21.91 8.61 -29.77
CA ILE A 11 -20.81 9.24 -29.03
C ILE A 11 -19.53 8.40 -29.17
N LEU A 12 -19.63 7.08 -28.95
CA LEU A 12 -18.48 6.18 -29.04
C LEU A 12 -17.96 6.08 -30.48
N ASN A 13 -18.81 6.17 -31.50
CA ASN A 13 -18.39 6.13 -32.90
C ASN A 13 -17.74 7.43 -33.39
N ASN A 14 -17.94 8.56 -32.72
CA ASN A 14 -17.26 9.81 -33.04
C ASN A 14 -15.81 9.79 -32.52
N LYS A 15 -14.83 9.83 -33.42
CA LYS A 15 -13.39 9.75 -33.09
C LYS A 15 -12.92 10.89 -32.16
N GLN A 16 -13.39 12.12 -32.36
CA GLN A 16 -12.97 13.27 -31.55
C GLN A 16 -13.50 13.17 -30.13
N LEU A 17 -14.80 12.90 -29.98
CA LEU A 17 -15.42 12.69 -28.66
C LEU A 17 -14.76 11.53 -27.92
N ARG A 18 -14.46 10.43 -28.62
CA ARG A 18 -13.73 9.30 -28.06
C ARG A 18 -12.36 9.70 -27.51
N VAL A 19 -11.60 10.54 -28.23
CA VAL A 19 -10.30 11.05 -27.75
C VAL A 19 -10.47 11.89 -26.49
N ILE A 20 -11.41 12.83 -26.48
CA ILE A 20 -11.67 13.70 -25.31
C ILE A 20 -12.09 12.86 -24.10
N ILE A 21 -13.04 11.93 -24.29
CA ILE A 21 -13.50 11.02 -23.23
C ILE A 21 -12.33 10.20 -22.69
N PHE A 22 -11.49 9.60 -23.54
CA PHE A 22 -10.35 8.81 -23.06
C PHE A 22 -9.25 9.66 -22.41
N GLN A 23 -9.05 10.91 -22.85
CA GLN A 23 -8.13 11.85 -22.18
C GLN A 23 -8.63 12.19 -20.77
N HIS A 24 -9.92 12.51 -20.61
CA HIS A 24 -10.51 12.75 -19.30
C HIS A 24 -10.50 11.52 -18.41
N VAL A 25 -10.88 10.35 -18.91
CA VAL A 25 -10.80 9.09 -18.15
C VAL A 25 -9.36 8.79 -17.73
N THR A 26 -8.37 9.04 -18.60
CA THR A 26 -6.96 8.87 -18.28
C THR A 26 -6.50 9.86 -17.19
N SER A 27 -6.98 11.11 -17.24
CA SER A 27 -6.73 12.12 -16.19
C SER A 27 -7.32 11.68 -14.85
N ILE A 28 -8.57 11.20 -14.84
CA ILE A 28 -9.24 10.69 -13.62
C ILE A 28 -8.49 9.49 -13.07
N HIS A 29 -8.13 8.51 -13.91
CA HIS A 29 -7.36 7.36 -13.47
C HIS A 29 -5.99 7.75 -12.90
N ARG A 30 -5.33 8.76 -13.47
CA ARG A 30 -4.06 9.29 -12.93
C ARG A 30 -4.27 9.90 -11.54
N GLN A 31 -5.33 10.69 -11.36
CA GLN A 31 -5.68 11.30 -10.07
C GLN A 31 -6.04 10.25 -9.01
N LEU A 32 -6.74 9.17 -9.42
CA LEU A 32 -7.13 8.07 -8.54
C LEU A 32 -6.06 6.97 -8.40
N ALA A 33 -4.89 7.14 -9.01
CA ALA A 33 -3.84 6.11 -9.11
C ALA A 33 -4.33 4.74 -9.64
N VAL A 34 -5.39 4.74 -10.45
CA VAL A 34 -5.95 3.52 -11.05
C VAL A 34 -5.05 3.09 -12.21
N LYS A 35 -4.38 1.95 -12.06
CA LYS A 35 -3.58 1.35 -13.13
C LYS A 35 -4.51 0.75 -14.20
N THR A 36 -4.62 1.41 -15.35
CA THR A 36 -5.29 0.83 -16.52
C THR A 36 -4.31 0.03 -17.38
N ALA A 37 -4.72 -1.17 -17.80
CA ALA A 37 -4.03 -1.94 -18.83
C ALA A 37 -4.82 -1.91 -20.14
N LYS A 38 -4.17 -1.71 -21.29
CA LYS A 38 -4.86 -1.88 -22.57
C LYS A 38 -5.04 -3.37 -22.81
N SER A 39 -6.07 -3.76 -23.58
CA SER A 39 -6.33 -5.18 -23.89
C SER A 39 -5.13 -5.90 -24.51
N LYS A 40 -4.27 -5.18 -25.26
CA LYS A 40 -3.05 -5.71 -25.88
C LYS A 40 -1.88 -5.88 -24.90
N ASP A 41 -1.99 -5.27 -23.72
CA ASP A 41 -0.99 -5.35 -22.65
C ASP A 41 -1.39 -6.44 -21.62
N LEU A 42 -2.48 -7.19 -21.86
CA LEU A 42 -2.92 -8.32 -21.03
C LEU A 42 -2.27 -9.61 -21.55
N GLU A 43 -1.33 -10.16 -20.80
CA GLU A 43 -0.42 -11.22 -21.28
C GLU A 43 -0.70 -12.61 -20.67
N SER A 44 -1.55 -12.66 -19.63
CA SER A 44 -1.85 -13.88 -18.90
C SER A 44 -3.34 -14.10 -18.67
N LEU A 45 -3.73 -15.36 -18.44
CA LEU A 45 -5.06 -15.70 -17.95
C LEU A 45 -5.36 -15.00 -16.61
N ARG A 46 -4.32 -14.76 -15.79
CA ARG A 46 -4.41 -14.01 -14.54
C ARG A 46 -4.90 -12.58 -14.79
N ASP A 47 -4.33 -11.90 -15.79
CA ASP A 47 -4.74 -10.56 -16.17
C ASP A 47 -6.18 -10.54 -16.67
N TYR A 48 -6.58 -11.52 -17.47
CA TYR A 48 -7.96 -11.60 -17.97
C TYR A 48 -8.98 -11.69 -16.83
N ILE A 49 -8.75 -12.53 -15.83
CA ILE A 49 -9.63 -12.60 -14.67
C ILE A 49 -9.56 -11.32 -13.82
N LYS A 50 -8.35 -10.79 -13.57
CA LYS A 50 -8.13 -9.56 -12.80
C LYS A 50 -8.87 -8.34 -13.37
N TYR A 51 -8.91 -8.21 -14.70
CA TYR A 51 -9.58 -7.11 -15.40
C TYR A 51 -10.99 -7.47 -15.91
N GLY A 52 -11.59 -8.57 -15.41
CA GLY A 52 -12.97 -8.96 -15.74
C GLY A 52 -13.21 -9.39 -17.20
N ARG A 53 -12.15 -9.73 -17.93
CA ARG A 53 -12.20 -10.22 -19.33
C ARG A 53 -12.42 -11.73 -19.39
N THR A 54 -13.55 -12.19 -18.85
CA THR A 54 -13.91 -13.62 -18.82
C THR A 54 -14.00 -14.24 -20.23
N ASP A 55 -14.39 -13.44 -21.22
CA ASP A 55 -14.40 -13.81 -22.64
C ASP A 55 -13.01 -14.23 -23.14
N LEU A 56 -12.00 -13.41 -22.85
CA LEU A 56 -10.61 -13.69 -23.22
C LEU A 56 -10.05 -14.85 -22.39
N PHE A 57 -10.39 -14.92 -21.11
CA PHE A 57 -10.03 -16.07 -20.27
C PHE A 57 -10.50 -17.39 -20.88
N ILE A 58 -11.79 -17.52 -21.19
CA ILE A 58 -12.38 -18.73 -21.78
C ILE A 58 -11.70 -19.05 -23.12
N LYS A 59 -11.56 -18.05 -23.99
CA LYS A 59 -10.94 -18.19 -25.31
C LYS A 59 -9.51 -18.75 -25.23
N HIS A 60 -8.73 -18.32 -24.24
CA HIS A 60 -7.32 -18.68 -24.13
C HIS A 60 -7.05 -19.85 -23.17
N PHE A 61 -7.99 -20.20 -22.29
CA PHE A 61 -7.82 -21.26 -21.31
C PHE A 61 -7.56 -22.61 -21.98
N ASP A 62 -8.27 -22.93 -23.06
CA ASP A 62 -8.09 -24.22 -23.76
C ASP A 62 -6.67 -24.40 -24.30
N ARG A 63 -6.10 -23.34 -24.87
CA ARG A 63 -4.72 -23.34 -25.34
C ARG A 63 -3.74 -23.50 -24.18
N PHE A 64 -4.00 -22.80 -23.08
CA PHE A 64 -3.20 -22.94 -21.87
C PHE A 64 -3.28 -24.37 -21.32
N HIS A 65 -4.47 -24.94 -21.22
CA HIS A 65 -4.70 -26.32 -20.79
C HIS A 65 -3.92 -27.32 -21.64
N GLN A 66 -3.97 -27.19 -22.97
CA GLN A 66 -3.17 -28.00 -23.91
C GLN A 66 -1.67 -27.87 -23.64
N LEU A 67 -1.17 -26.65 -23.39
CA LEU A 67 0.23 -26.41 -23.04
C LEU A 67 0.63 -27.18 -21.77
N ILE A 68 -0.21 -27.18 -20.73
CA ILE A 68 0.10 -27.92 -19.49
C ILE A 68 0.16 -29.44 -19.78
N LEU A 69 -0.77 -29.97 -20.59
CA LEU A 69 -0.76 -31.37 -20.99
C LEU A 69 0.50 -31.73 -21.79
N MET A 70 0.93 -30.88 -22.72
CA MET A 70 2.17 -31.07 -23.47
C MET A 70 3.40 -31.10 -22.56
N VAL A 71 3.52 -30.14 -21.63
CA VAL A 71 4.64 -30.08 -20.69
C VAL A 71 4.64 -31.30 -19.76
N ASP A 72 3.47 -31.79 -19.34
CA ASP A 72 3.36 -33.04 -18.57
C ASP A 72 3.86 -34.26 -19.37
N GLN A 73 3.45 -34.38 -20.64
CA GLN A 73 3.92 -35.45 -21.53
C GLN A 73 5.44 -35.40 -21.76
N GLN A 74 6.00 -34.22 -22.05
CA GLN A 74 7.44 -34.03 -22.22
C GLN A 74 8.21 -34.35 -20.93
N SER A 75 7.70 -33.89 -19.78
CA SER A 75 8.28 -34.20 -18.47
C SER A 75 8.35 -35.71 -18.22
N LYS A 76 7.30 -36.45 -18.59
CA LYS A 76 7.25 -37.93 -18.52
C LYS A 76 8.25 -38.59 -19.47
N ARG A 77 8.37 -38.10 -20.72
CA ARG A 77 9.35 -38.61 -21.70
C ARG A 77 10.79 -38.38 -21.23
N TYR A 78 11.11 -37.18 -20.76
CA TYR A 78 12.45 -36.84 -20.28
C TYR A 78 12.86 -37.68 -19.07
N LYS A 79 11.94 -37.94 -18.12
CA LYS A 79 12.17 -38.87 -16.99
C LYS A 79 12.54 -40.28 -17.44
N LYS A 80 11.94 -40.79 -18.52
CA LYS A 80 12.24 -42.14 -19.05
C LYS A 80 13.65 -42.24 -19.64
N ILE A 81 14.15 -41.15 -20.24
CA ILE A 81 15.47 -41.13 -20.90
C ILE A 81 16.58 -40.93 -19.87
N ASN A 82 16.34 -40.10 -18.85
CA ASN A 82 17.36 -39.68 -17.89
C ASN A 82 17.02 -40.11 -16.45
N ASN A 83 17.06 -41.42 -16.18
CA ASN A 83 16.76 -42.01 -14.87
C ASN A 83 17.65 -41.50 -13.72
N HIS A 84 18.82 -40.94 -14.03
CA HIS A 84 19.78 -40.42 -13.04
C HIS A 84 19.56 -38.95 -12.67
N ILE A 85 18.71 -38.19 -13.38
CA ILE A 85 18.47 -36.79 -13.06
C ILE A 85 17.37 -36.71 -12.00
N HIS A 86 17.70 -36.14 -10.84
CA HIS A 86 16.77 -35.94 -9.73
C HIS A 86 15.73 -34.85 -10.07
N LEU A 87 14.72 -35.23 -10.86
CA LEU A 87 13.61 -34.38 -11.30
C LEU A 87 12.50 -34.29 -10.23
N SER A 88 12.89 -34.13 -8.96
CA SER A 88 11.92 -33.95 -7.86
C SER A 88 11.04 -32.73 -8.05
N PHE A 89 11.55 -31.68 -8.69
CA PHE A 89 10.76 -30.49 -9.07
C PHE A 89 9.65 -30.80 -10.10
N LEU A 90 9.83 -31.84 -10.94
CA LEU A 90 8.80 -32.36 -11.86
C LEU A 90 7.78 -33.29 -11.18
N LYS A 91 7.83 -33.49 -9.86
CA LYS A 91 6.83 -34.32 -9.14
C LYS A 91 5.49 -33.61 -8.95
N ASN A 92 5.32 -32.41 -9.48
CA ASN A 92 4.05 -31.70 -9.39
C ASN A 92 3.07 -32.18 -10.46
N ASN A 93 2.02 -32.85 -9.98
CA ASN A 93 0.83 -33.23 -10.74
C ASN A 93 0.37 -32.05 -11.61
N TYR A 94 0.03 -32.30 -12.88
CA TYR A 94 -0.60 -31.34 -13.80
C TYR A 94 -1.67 -30.49 -13.08
N ILE A 95 -2.41 -31.12 -12.18
CA ILE A 95 -3.44 -30.54 -11.31
C ILE A 95 -2.90 -29.40 -10.42
N LYS A 96 -1.72 -29.54 -9.81
CA LYS A 96 -1.08 -28.46 -9.02
C LYS A 96 -0.76 -27.23 -9.86
N ARG A 97 -0.55 -27.39 -11.17
CA ARG A 97 -0.24 -26.27 -12.09
C ARG A 97 -1.46 -25.42 -12.41
N LEU A 98 -2.67 -25.91 -12.14
CA LEU A 98 -3.93 -25.17 -12.31
C LEU A 98 -4.41 -24.48 -11.03
N TYR A 99 -3.82 -24.77 -9.87
CA TYR A 99 -4.27 -24.24 -8.59
C TYR A 99 -4.42 -22.70 -8.60
N TRP A 100 -3.41 -21.99 -9.10
CA TRP A 100 -3.41 -20.53 -9.13
C TRP A 100 -4.54 -19.96 -10.04
N VAL A 101 -5.00 -20.72 -11.04
CA VAL A 101 -6.16 -20.35 -11.87
C VAL A 101 -7.43 -20.36 -11.03
N PHE A 102 -7.63 -21.43 -10.25
CA PHE A 102 -8.76 -21.52 -9.32
C PHE A 102 -8.68 -20.43 -8.26
N ASP A 103 -7.51 -20.22 -7.68
CA ASP A 103 -7.25 -19.19 -6.67
C ASP A 103 -7.67 -17.80 -7.17
N ILE A 104 -7.23 -17.36 -8.35
CA ILE A 104 -7.63 -16.05 -8.86
C ILE A 104 -9.11 -15.98 -9.26
N VAL A 105 -9.69 -17.08 -9.75
CA VAL A 105 -11.13 -17.15 -10.06
C VAL A 105 -11.96 -17.01 -8.78
N PHE A 106 -11.52 -17.61 -7.68
CA PHE A 106 -12.12 -17.43 -6.35
C PHE A 106 -11.89 -16.01 -5.82
N GLU A 107 -10.65 -15.48 -5.88
CA GLU A 107 -10.28 -14.13 -5.45
C GLU A 107 -11.15 -13.06 -6.15
N LYS A 108 -11.39 -13.23 -7.46
CA LYS A 108 -12.23 -12.32 -8.25
C LYS A 108 -13.69 -12.73 -8.32
N ASN A 109 -14.08 -13.80 -7.60
CA ASN A 109 -15.45 -14.28 -7.50
C ASN A 109 -16.13 -14.47 -8.87
N ASN A 110 -15.38 -14.97 -9.85
CA ASN A 110 -15.81 -15.06 -11.25
C ASN A 110 -16.51 -16.41 -11.52
N HIS A 111 -17.80 -16.48 -11.19
CA HIS A 111 -18.59 -17.71 -11.28
C HIS A 111 -18.68 -18.28 -12.71
N VAL A 112 -18.66 -17.41 -13.74
CA VAL A 112 -18.67 -17.83 -15.15
C VAL A 112 -17.39 -18.56 -15.52
N ALA A 113 -16.23 -18.00 -15.15
CA ALA A 113 -14.94 -18.66 -15.35
C ALA A 113 -14.87 -19.98 -14.55
N MET A 114 -15.37 -19.99 -13.31
CA MET A 114 -15.41 -21.20 -12.49
C MET A 114 -16.24 -22.30 -13.14
N LYS A 115 -17.46 -21.99 -13.59
CA LYS A 115 -18.33 -22.94 -14.27
C LYS A 115 -17.63 -23.53 -15.51
N TYR A 116 -17.04 -22.67 -16.33
CA TYR A 116 -16.27 -23.11 -17.50
C TYR A 116 -15.13 -24.06 -17.13
N LEU A 117 -14.36 -23.76 -16.07
CA LEU A 117 -13.28 -24.61 -15.59
C LEU A 117 -13.80 -25.99 -15.15
N ILE A 118 -14.88 -26.02 -14.37
CA ILE A 118 -15.49 -27.25 -13.89
C ILE A 118 -15.98 -28.11 -15.05
N ASP A 119 -16.75 -27.50 -15.97
CA ASP A 119 -17.31 -28.16 -17.15
C ASP A 119 -16.19 -28.71 -18.05
N ARG A 120 -15.13 -27.91 -18.26
CA ARG A 120 -14.05 -28.25 -19.20
C ARG A 120 -13.10 -29.31 -18.67
N LEU A 121 -12.79 -29.27 -17.37
CA LEU A 121 -11.81 -30.14 -16.76
C LEU A 121 -12.43 -31.45 -16.25
N GLY A 122 -13.76 -31.55 -16.16
CA GLY A 122 -14.47 -32.76 -15.73
C GLY A 122 -14.01 -33.24 -14.36
N ILE A 123 -13.73 -32.30 -13.46
CA ILE A 123 -12.89 -32.53 -12.28
C ILE A 123 -13.59 -33.46 -11.30
N THR A 124 -12.91 -34.55 -10.92
CA THR A 124 -13.48 -35.53 -10.00
C THR A 124 -13.20 -35.17 -8.53
N LYS A 125 -13.90 -35.84 -7.62
CA LYS A 125 -13.66 -35.78 -6.16
C LYS A 125 -12.19 -35.98 -5.78
N LYS A 126 -11.50 -36.92 -6.43
CA LYS A 126 -10.11 -37.27 -6.13
C LYS A 126 -9.15 -36.16 -6.55
N ASP A 127 -9.43 -35.52 -7.69
CA ASP A 127 -8.63 -34.41 -8.19
C ASP A 127 -8.69 -33.25 -7.20
N PHE A 128 -9.88 -32.92 -6.67
CA PHE A 128 -10.05 -31.83 -5.71
C PHE A 128 -9.39 -32.03 -4.35
N GLN A 129 -9.43 -33.25 -3.81
CA GLN A 129 -8.74 -33.55 -2.55
C GLN A 129 -7.24 -33.26 -2.62
N SER A 130 -6.64 -33.35 -3.82
CA SER A 130 -5.23 -33.01 -4.02
C SER A 130 -4.93 -31.50 -3.98
N TYR A 131 -5.94 -30.63 -4.05
CA TYR A 131 -5.81 -29.17 -3.90
C TYR A 131 -6.01 -28.68 -2.45
N ARG A 132 -6.43 -29.55 -1.53
CA ARG A 132 -6.66 -29.19 -0.11
C ARG A 132 -5.55 -28.34 0.53
N PRO A 133 -4.25 -28.64 0.36
CA PRO A 133 -3.19 -27.84 0.99
C PRO A 133 -2.99 -26.47 0.35
N HIS A 134 -3.63 -26.18 -0.78
CA HIS A 134 -3.38 -24.97 -1.55
C HIS A 134 -4.48 -23.92 -1.36
N PHE A 135 -5.75 -24.29 -1.15
CA PHE A 135 -6.81 -23.30 -0.89
C PHE A 135 -6.67 -22.64 0.48
N THR A 136 -6.24 -21.37 0.49
CA THR A 136 -6.31 -20.49 1.67
C THR A 136 -7.72 -19.89 1.75
N THR A 137 -8.66 -20.64 2.33
CA THR A 137 -10.09 -20.28 2.28
C THR A 137 -10.51 -19.15 3.21
N SER A 138 -9.62 -18.69 4.09
CA SER A 138 -9.89 -17.56 4.99
C SER A 138 -10.10 -16.22 4.29
N LEU A 139 -9.94 -16.14 2.96
CA LEU A 139 -9.96 -14.88 2.21
C LEU A 139 -11.06 -14.76 1.14
N TYR A 140 -11.79 -15.82 0.79
CA TYR A 140 -12.76 -15.74 -0.31
C TYR A 140 -14.17 -15.39 0.18
N GLN A 141 -14.75 -14.33 -0.36
CA GLN A 141 -16.16 -14.01 -0.23
C GLN A 141 -16.88 -14.45 -1.50
N PHE A 142 -17.78 -15.43 -1.39
CA PHE A 142 -18.53 -15.93 -2.54
C PHE A 142 -19.77 -15.10 -2.82
N THR A 143 -20.07 -14.94 -4.10
CA THR A 143 -21.38 -14.50 -4.58
C THR A 143 -22.36 -15.67 -4.52
N THR A 144 -23.65 -15.33 -4.56
CA THR A 144 -24.74 -16.30 -4.71
C THR A 144 -24.55 -17.15 -5.97
N GLU A 145 -24.13 -16.55 -7.09
CA GLU A 145 -23.88 -17.26 -8.34
C GLU A 145 -22.71 -18.23 -8.22
N MET A 146 -21.62 -17.83 -7.57
CA MET A 146 -20.49 -18.72 -7.30
C MET A 146 -20.91 -19.89 -6.41
N PHE A 147 -21.72 -19.63 -5.37
CA PHE A 147 -22.28 -20.69 -4.53
C PHE A 147 -23.07 -21.71 -5.35
N TYR A 148 -23.94 -21.27 -6.26
CA TYR A 148 -24.70 -22.20 -7.10
C TYR A 148 -23.81 -23.01 -8.04
N VAL A 149 -22.82 -22.38 -8.68
CA VAL A 149 -21.85 -23.10 -9.53
C VAL A 149 -21.12 -24.20 -8.75
N LEU A 150 -20.66 -23.90 -7.52
CA LEU A 150 -19.97 -24.87 -6.68
C LEU A 150 -20.93 -25.96 -6.16
N ARG A 151 -22.12 -25.57 -5.70
CA ARG A 151 -23.14 -26.50 -5.21
C ARG A 151 -23.54 -27.50 -6.29
N ASP A 152 -23.82 -27.03 -7.50
CA ASP A 152 -24.28 -27.87 -8.61
C ASP A 152 -23.17 -28.82 -9.08
N ALA A 153 -21.90 -28.42 -8.91
CA ALA A 153 -20.73 -29.26 -9.10
C ALA A 153 -20.40 -30.18 -7.90
N ASN A 154 -21.25 -30.22 -6.87
CA ASN A 154 -21.06 -30.94 -5.60
C ASN A 154 -19.77 -30.57 -4.84
N PHE A 155 -19.16 -29.41 -5.10
CA PHE A 155 -17.86 -29.00 -4.54
C PHE A 155 -17.80 -28.94 -3.03
N SER A 156 -18.93 -28.59 -2.40
CA SER A 156 -19.05 -28.43 -0.95
C SER A 156 -18.63 -29.64 -0.14
N THR A 157 -18.94 -30.83 -0.66
CA THR A 157 -18.60 -32.11 -0.03
C THR A 157 -17.16 -32.55 -0.32
N LEU A 158 -16.51 -31.92 -1.29
CA LEU A 158 -15.18 -32.28 -1.80
C LEU A 158 -14.07 -31.48 -1.15
N VAL A 159 -14.34 -30.22 -0.78
CA VAL A 159 -13.36 -29.28 -0.27
C VAL A 159 -13.84 -28.70 1.07
N PRO A 160 -13.59 -29.38 2.20
CA PRO A 160 -14.04 -28.94 3.52
C PRO A 160 -13.62 -27.52 3.89
N SER A 161 -12.52 -27.02 3.34
CA SER A 161 -12.07 -25.66 3.59
C SER A 161 -13.02 -24.58 3.02
N LEU A 162 -13.83 -24.89 2.01
CA LEU A 162 -14.84 -23.95 1.45
C LEU A 162 -16.15 -23.96 2.25
N GLN A 163 -16.32 -24.88 3.19
CA GLN A 163 -17.55 -25.07 3.96
C GLN A 163 -18.03 -23.78 4.62
N ASN A 164 -17.15 -23.06 5.32
CA ASN A 164 -17.51 -21.82 6.00
C ASN A 164 -17.98 -20.74 5.02
N ALA A 165 -17.30 -20.59 3.88
CA ALA A 165 -17.66 -19.59 2.87
C ALA A 165 -19.01 -19.90 2.22
N MET A 166 -19.33 -21.18 1.99
CA MET A 166 -20.64 -21.60 1.46
C MET A 166 -21.76 -21.41 2.48
N ILE A 167 -21.52 -21.75 3.76
CA ILE A 167 -22.47 -21.50 4.85
C ILE A 167 -22.72 -20.00 5.00
N ASN A 168 -21.66 -19.17 4.93
CA ASN A 168 -21.77 -17.72 4.97
C ASN A 168 -22.70 -17.15 3.89
N VAL A 169 -22.63 -17.64 2.65
CA VAL A 169 -23.57 -17.24 1.59
C VAL A 169 -25.00 -17.61 1.94
N LEU A 170 -25.22 -18.83 2.46
CA LEU A 170 -26.56 -19.30 2.82
C LEU A 170 -27.18 -18.51 3.98
N ILE A 171 -26.37 -18.10 4.97
CA ILE A 171 -26.80 -17.20 6.04
C ILE A 171 -27.25 -15.85 5.46
N LYS A 172 -26.42 -15.23 4.61
CA LYS A 172 -26.75 -13.94 3.98
C LYS A 172 -28.01 -13.97 3.14
N LEU A 173 -28.31 -15.11 2.51
CA LEU A 173 -29.50 -15.30 1.69
C LEU A 173 -30.78 -15.54 2.48
N GLY A 174 -30.71 -15.77 3.80
CA GLY A 174 -31.90 -16.15 4.57
C GLY A 174 -32.44 -17.55 4.25
N GLY A 175 -31.72 -18.34 3.45
CA GLY A 175 -32.23 -19.58 2.85
C GLY A 175 -32.19 -20.80 3.78
N CYS A 176 -33.08 -20.86 4.77
CA CYS A 176 -33.11 -21.91 5.81
C CYS A 176 -33.17 -23.34 5.23
N ASP A 177 -34.06 -23.60 4.26
CA ASP A 177 -34.16 -24.92 3.63
C ASP A 177 -32.88 -25.33 2.90
N GLN A 178 -32.23 -24.36 2.24
CA GLN A 178 -30.96 -24.60 1.53
C GLN A 178 -29.82 -24.83 2.53
N LEU A 179 -29.81 -24.12 3.65
CA LEU A 179 -28.86 -24.32 4.74
C LEU A 179 -29.00 -25.70 5.36
N GLU A 180 -30.21 -26.13 5.70
CA GLU A 180 -30.45 -27.47 6.25
C GLU A 180 -30.13 -28.57 5.23
N SER A 181 -30.56 -28.41 3.98
CA SER A 181 -30.21 -29.33 2.90
C SER A 181 -28.70 -29.41 2.68
N TYR A 182 -27.98 -28.32 2.90
CA TYR A 182 -26.54 -28.27 2.79
C TYR A 182 -25.86 -28.98 3.96
N LEU A 183 -26.20 -28.63 5.20
CA LEU A 183 -25.60 -29.19 6.41
C LEU A 183 -25.86 -30.70 6.55
N SER A 184 -27.04 -31.17 6.16
CA SER A 184 -27.38 -32.61 6.15
C SER A 184 -26.49 -33.47 5.24
N LYS A 185 -25.85 -32.87 4.23
CA LYS A 185 -24.95 -33.58 3.30
C LYS A 185 -23.49 -33.58 3.75
N LEU A 186 -23.15 -32.84 4.80
CA LEU A 186 -21.78 -32.76 5.29
C LEU A 186 -21.45 -33.96 6.16
N TYR A 187 -20.28 -34.58 5.91
CA TYR A 187 -19.80 -35.69 6.73
C TYR A 187 -19.47 -35.25 8.17
N ASN A 188 -18.95 -34.02 8.32
CA ASN A 188 -18.77 -33.37 9.60
C ASN A 188 -19.25 -31.92 9.49
N PRO A 189 -20.43 -31.58 10.04
CA PRO A 189 -20.95 -30.22 9.98
C PRO A 189 -20.13 -29.26 10.85
N ASN A 190 -19.42 -29.76 11.87
CA ASN A 190 -18.52 -28.93 12.65
C ASN A 190 -17.33 -28.52 11.78
N PRO A 191 -17.14 -27.22 11.50
CA PRO A 191 -16.03 -26.76 10.70
C PRO A 191 -14.73 -27.04 11.47
N SER A 192 -14.04 -28.11 11.09
CA SER A 192 -12.69 -28.41 11.58
C SER A 192 -11.80 -27.22 11.25
N SER A 193 -11.44 -26.39 12.22
CA SER A 193 -10.87 -25.07 11.96
C SER A 193 -9.38 -25.13 11.59
N PRO A 194 -9.02 -24.62 10.41
CA PRO A 194 -7.79 -23.85 10.22
C PRO A 194 -8.07 -22.33 10.12
N SER A 195 -9.30 -21.88 10.42
CA SER A 195 -9.64 -20.45 10.42
C SER A 195 -9.01 -19.79 11.65
N PRO A 196 -8.25 -18.68 11.49
CA PRO A 196 -7.72 -17.94 12.61
C PRO A 196 -8.80 -17.22 13.44
N SER A 197 -10.02 -17.05 12.90
CA SER A 197 -11.12 -16.39 13.62
C SER A 197 -11.99 -17.39 14.38
N ARG A 198 -12.30 -17.07 15.64
CA ARG A 198 -13.25 -17.80 16.50
C ARG A 198 -14.70 -17.69 16.02
N HIS A 199 -15.01 -16.64 15.25
CA HIS A 199 -16.35 -16.27 14.81
C HIS A 199 -16.43 -16.26 13.27
N PRO A 200 -16.48 -17.43 12.62
CA PRO A 200 -16.39 -17.54 11.16
C PRO A 200 -17.64 -17.04 10.42
N PHE A 201 -18.75 -16.80 11.13
CA PHE A 201 -20.04 -16.45 10.55
C PHE A 201 -20.49 -15.02 10.87
N LYS A 202 -19.78 -14.29 11.76
CA LYS A 202 -20.14 -12.93 12.21
C LYS A 202 -20.57 -12.01 11.07
N ASN A 203 -19.75 -11.84 10.04
CA ASN A 203 -20.03 -10.91 8.93
C ASN A 203 -21.31 -11.27 8.14
N SER A 204 -21.70 -12.54 8.13
CA SER A 204 -22.91 -12.98 7.43
C SER A 204 -24.15 -12.71 8.27
N PHE A 205 -24.08 -12.92 9.58
CA PHE A 205 -25.15 -12.52 10.48
C PHE A 205 -25.28 -11.00 10.57
N SER A 206 -24.18 -10.24 10.57
CA SER A 206 -24.22 -8.77 10.49
C SER A 206 -24.91 -8.30 9.21
N SER A 207 -24.65 -8.95 8.08
CA SER A 207 -25.34 -8.63 6.82
C SER A 207 -26.82 -8.99 6.87
N LEU A 208 -27.16 -10.15 7.46
CA LEU A 208 -28.54 -10.63 7.58
C LEU A 208 -29.37 -9.73 8.50
N LEU A 209 -28.77 -9.19 9.56
CA LEU A 209 -29.42 -8.35 10.58
C LEU A 209 -29.30 -6.84 10.30
N SER A 210 -28.82 -6.45 9.12
CA SER A 210 -28.59 -5.03 8.80
C SER A 210 -29.86 -4.20 8.62
N ASN A 211 -31.03 -4.84 8.52
CA ASN A 211 -32.30 -4.18 8.29
C ASN A 211 -33.22 -4.34 9.51
N ASN A 212 -32.93 -3.53 10.53
CA ASN A 212 -33.52 -3.54 11.89
C ASN A 212 -35.06 -3.54 12.00
N ASN A 213 -35.80 -3.31 10.93
CA ASN A 213 -37.26 -3.24 10.96
C ASN A 213 -37.95 -4.51 10.45
N ASN A 214 -37.18 -5.52 9.99
CA ASN A 214 -37.75 -6.68 9.34
C ASN A 214 -37.95 -7.86 10.30
N LYS A 215 -39.18 -8.06 10.78
CA LYS A 215 -39.55 -9.24 11.59
C LYS A 215 -39.23 -10.57 10.89
N GLU A 216 -39.19 -10.59 9.55
CA GLU A 216 -38.84 -11.79 8.78
C GLU A 216 -37.38 -12.19 9.00
N GLU A 217 -36.44 -11.23 9.08
CA GLU A 217 -35.02 -11.50 9.32
C GLU A 217 -34.77 -12.11 10.70
N MET A 218 -35.51 -11.66 11.71
CA MET A 218 -35.51 -12.29 13.04
C MET A 218 -36.00 -13.73 12.94
N ILE A 219 -37.13 -13.98 12.26
CA ILE A 219 -37.68 -15.35 12.08
C ILE A 219 -36.66 -16.25 11.37
N TYR A 220 -36.03 -15.79 10.29
CA TYR A 220 -35.00 -16.55 9.58
C TYR A 220 -33.79 -16.81 10.46
N THR A 221 -33.32 -15.82 11.22
CA THR A 221 -32.18 -15.98 12.13
C THR A 221 -32.48 -17.02 13.22
N LEU A 222 -33.67 -16.99 13.82
CA LEU A 222 -34.09 -17.99 14.82
C LEU A 222 -34.17 -19.40 14.21
N GLN A 223 -34.75 -19.53 13.02
CA GLN A 223 -34.78 -20.81 12.29
C GLN A 223 -33.36 -21.32 11.98
N MET A 224 -32.44 -20.44 11.60
CA MET A 224 -31.04 -20.80 11.37
C MET A 224 -30.34 -21.25 12.66
N ILE A 225 -30.58 -20.58 13.79
CA ILE A 225 -30.05 -21.00 15.10
C ILE A 225 -30.51 -22.42 15.43
N ASP A 226 -31.80 -22.72 15.23
CA ASP A 226 -32.34 -24.07 15.44
C ASP A 226 -31.73 -25.10 14.50
N ILE A 227 -31.55 -24.76 13.22
CA ILE A 227 -30.85 -25.61 12.24
C ILE A 227 -29.42 -25.88 12.71
N PHE A 228 -28.63 -24.85 13.02
CA PHE A 228 -27.25 -25.01 13.48
C PHE A 228 -27.15 -25.84 14.76
N LYS A 229 -28.08 -25.64 15.70
CA LYS A 229 -28.19 -26.43 16.93
C LYS A 229 -28.43 -27.92 16.65
N ARG A 230 -29.27 -28.29 15.66
CA ARG A 230 -29.45 -29.69 15.23
C ARG A 230 -28.15 -30.34 14.77
N TYR A 231 -27.23 -29.56 14.22
CA TYR A 231 -25.91 -30.02 13.75
C TYR A 231 -24.77 -29.77 14.75
N SER A 232 -25.09 -29.40 16.00
CA SER A 232 -24.11 -29.12 17.07
C SER A 232 -23.13 -27.97 16.79
N ILE A 233 -23.52 -27.01 15.93
CA ILE A 233 -22.74 -25.80 15.64
C ILE A 233 -23.28 -24.67 16.53
N ASN A 234 -22.43 -24.10 17.38
CA ASN A 234 -22.81 -22.93 18.19
C ASN A 234 -22.55 -21.65 17.39
N VAL A 235 -23.62 -20.94 17.01
CA VAL A 235 -23.56 -19.66 16.29
C VAL A 235 -24.04 -18.47 17.13
N ILE A 236 -24.35 -18.69 18.41
CA ILE A 236 -24.91 -17.63 19.27
C ILE A 236 -23.97 -16.42 19.38
N GLU A 237 -22.67 -16.68 19.46
CA GLU A 237 -21.63 -15.65 19.50
C GLU A 237 -21.58 -14.84 18.19
N ASP A 238 -21.60 -15.51 17.02
CA ASP A 238 -21.65 -14.86 15.72
C ASP A 238 -22.94 -14.02 15.54
N VAL A 239 -24.08 -14.54 16.01
CA VAL A 239 -25.38 -13.83 15.96
C VAL A 239 -25.36 -12.63 16.89
N LEU A 240 -24.79 -12.75 18.10
CA LEU A 240 -24.67 -11.62 19.03
C LEU A 240 -23.82 -10.51 18.44
N ILE A 241 -22.68 -10.84 17.81
CA ILE A 241 -21.85 -9.85 17.10
C ILE A 241 -22.70 -9.12 16.06
N GLY A 242 -23.38 -9.86 15.16
CA GLY A 242 -24.19 -9.25 14.11
C GLY A 242 -25.36 -8.42 14.65
N ALA A 243 -25.96 -8.83 15.77
CA ALA A 243 -27.04 -8.09 16.41
C ALA A 243 -26.56 -6.80 17.07
N VAL A 244 -25.39 -6.80 17.73
CA VAL A 244 -24.79 -5.61 18.34
C VAL A 244 -24.31 -4.63 17.26
N GLU A 245 -23.61 -5.10 16.21
CA GLU A 245 -23.13 -4.25 15.11
C GLU A 245 -24.26 -3.45 14.45
N ASN A 246 -25.45 -4.04 14.36
CA ASN A 246 -26.63 -3.42 13.76
C ASN A 246 -27.61 -2.84 14.78
N ASN A 247 -27.38 -2.92 16.09
CA ASN A 247 -28.33 -2.50 17.13
C ASN A 247 -29.72 -3.18 17.02
N HIS A 248 -29.74 -4.48 16.72
CA HIS A 248 -30.97 -5.26 16.57
C HIS A 248 -31.51 -5.71 17.95
N LEU A 249 -32.13 -4.78 18.68
CA LEU A 249 -32.54 -4.95 20.09
C LEU A 249 -33.39 -6.20 20.36
N GLU A 250 -34.32 -6.56 19.46
CA GLU A 250 -35.18 -7.74 19.65
C GLU A 250 -34.38 -9.06 19.65
N MET A 251 -33.33 -9.15 18.82
CA MET A 251 -32.45 -10.31 18.77
C MET A 251 -31.57 -10.38 20.01
N ILE A 252 -31.06 -9.23 20.47
CA ILE A 252 -30.26 -9.13 21.70
C ILE A 252 -31.10 -9.55 22.91
N LYS A 253 -32.33 -9.04 23.04
CA LYS A 253 -33.28 -9.45 24.07
C LYS A 253 -33.55 -10.95 24.04
N TRP A 254 -33.82 -11.50 22.85
CA TRP A 254 -34.03 -12.94 22.69
C TRP A 254 -32.80 -13.74 23.17
N ILE A 255 -31.58 -13.30 22.82
CA ILE A 255 -30.33 -13.93 23.28
C ILE A 255 -30.21 -13.87 24.81
N VAL A 256 -30.47 -12.71 25.43
CA VAL A 256 -30.41 -12.53 26.88
C VAL A 256 -31.42 -13.43 27.62
N GLU A 257 -32.62 -13.59 27.08
CA GLU A 257 -33.69 -14.40 27.67
C GLU A 257 -33.47 -15.92 27.50
N ASN A 258 -32.78 -16.35 26.43
CA ASN A 258 -32.68 -17.77 26.05
C ASN A 258 -31.30 -18.39 26.32
N VAL A 259 -30.27 -17.60 26.61
CA VAL A 259 -28.92 -18.11 26.90
C VAL A 259 -28.66 -18.00 28.42
N PRO A 260 -28.19 -19.08 29.08
CA PRO A 260 -27.89 -19.03 30.51
C PRO A 260 -26.92 -17.89 30.85
N GLU A 261 -27.24 -17.11 31.89
CA GLU A 261 -26.48 -15.91 32.30
C GLU A 261 -24.97 -16.18 32.44
N LYS A 262 -24.59 -17.29 33.09
CA LYS A 262 -23.18 -17.69 33.23
C LYS A 262 -22.46 -17.80 31.87
N LYS A 263 -23.13 -18.36 30.86
CA LYS A 263 -22.58 -18.49 29.50
C LYS A 263 -22.53 -17.13 28.80
N LEU A 264 -23.53 -16.26 29.01
CA LEU A 264 -23.51 -14.90 28.46
C LEU A 264 -22.36 -14.07 29.01
N ILE A 265 -22.03 -14.21 30.30
CA ILE A 265 -20.86 -13.58 30.92
C ILE A 265 -19.57 -14.05 30.21
N GLU A 266 -19.43 -15.37 30.00
CA GLU A 266 -18.28 -15.94 29.28
C GLU A 266 -18.18 -15.41 27.84
N ILE A 267 -19.32 -15.28 27.15
CA ILE A 267 -19.42 -14.71 25.80
C ILE A 267 -18.97 -13.23 25.78
N CYS A 268 -19.44 -12.42 26.75
CA CYS A 268 -19.07 -11.00 26.83
C CYS A 268 -17.59 -10.77 27.20
N LEU A 269 -16.90 -11.81 27.69
CA LEU A 269 -15.46 -11.80 27.96
C LEU A 269 -14.62 -12.20 26.73
N ASP A 270 -15.23 -12.70 25.64
CA ASP A 270 -14.52 -12.97 24.41
C ASP A 270 -14.04 -11.66 23.76
N LEU A 271 -12.76 -11.63 23.36
CA LEU A 271 -12.10 -10.43 22.86
C LEU A 271 -12.78 -9.84 21.62
N ASP A 272 -13.26 -10.68 20.70
CA ASP A 272 -13.89 -10.21 19.47
C ASP A 272 -15.27 -9.58 19.75
N ILE A 273 -16.03 -10.17 20.68
CA ILE A 273 -17.35 -9.65 21.10
C ILE A 273 -17.19 -8.38 21.90
N PHE A 274 -16.23 -8.35 22.83
CA PHE A 274 -15.94 -7.16 23.62
C PHE A 274 -15.56 -5.96 22.73
N ARG A 275 -14.75 -6.21 21.68
CA ARG A 275 -14.43 -5.18 20.69
C ARG A 275 -15.66 -4.69 19.92
N VAL A 276 -16.60 -5.57 19.59
CA VAL A 276 -17.85 -5.19 18.92
C VAL A 276 -18.73 -4.35 19.85
N LEU A 277 -18.82 -4.69 21.13
CA LEU A 277 -19.53 -3.89 22.14
C LEU A 277 -18.90 -2.50 22.28
N GLU A 278 -17.59 -2.42 22.26
CA GLU A 278 -16.85 -1.16 22.29
C GLU A 278 -17.11 -0.31 21.04
N GLU A 279 -17.10 -0.91 19.85
CA GLU A 279 -17.29 -0.21 18.58
C GLU A 279 -18.75 0.18 18.30
N HIS A 280 -19.72 -0.65 18.71
CA HIS A 280 -21.13 -0.54 18.27
C HIS A 280 -22.17 -0.58 19.40
N GLY A 281 -21.78 -0.96 20.61
CA GLY A 281 -22.70 -1.14 21.73
C GLY A 281 -23.41 0.15 22.10
N LYS A 282 -24.74 0.12 22.00
CA LYS A 282 -25.64 1.19 22.48
C LYS A 282 -25.90 1.06 23.96
N LYS A 283 -26.25 2.17 24.62
CA LYS A 283 -26.45 2.22 26.07
C LYS A 283 -27.44 1.15 26.54
N GLU A 284 -28.57 1.02 25.85
CA GLU A 284 -29.59 0.02 26.17
C GLU A 284 -29.07 -1.41 26.00
N VAL A 285 -28.22 -1.65 25.00
CA VAL A 285 -27.60 -2.97 24.76
C VAL A 285 -26.60 -3.31 25.86
N LEU A 286 -25.78 -2.35 26.26
CA LEU A 286 -24.76 -2.53 27.31
C LEU A 286 -25.41 -2.75 28.68
N GLU A 287 -26.52 -2.07 28.95
CA GLU A 287 -27.34 -2.27 30.16
C GLU A 287 -28.08 -3.61 30.17
N MET A 288 -28.42 -4.16 28.99
CA MET A 288 -29.08 -5.47 28.87
C MET A 288 -28.12 -6.66 29.03
N LEU A 289 -26.84 -6.50 28.70
CA LEU A 289 -25.86 -7.59 28.72
C LEU A 289 -25.17 -7.69 30.08
N PRO A 290 -24.86 -8.91 30.58
CA PRO A 290 -24.19 -9.11 31.86
C PRO A 290 -22.67 -8.87 31.72
N ILE A 291 -22.27 -7.64 31.40
CA ILE A 291 -20.88 -7.25 31.21
C ILE A 291 -20.19 -7.14 32.58
N PRO A 292 -19.07 -7.84 32.82
CA PRO A 292 -18.33 -7.73 34.08
C PRO A 292 -17.80 -6.31 34.32
N GLU A 293 -17.82 -5.83 35.57
CA GLU A 293 -17.28 -4.50 35.94
C GLU A 293 -15.79 -4.32 35.59
N ASN A 294 -15.05 -5.43 35.50
CA ASN A 294 -13.62 -5.46 35.25
C ASN A 294 -13.29 -6.38 34.08
N PRO A 295 -13.63 -5.98 32.83
CA PRO A 295 -13.30 -6.81 31.69
C PRO A 295 -11.77 -6.83 31.50
N PRO A 296 -11.17 -8.00 31.17
CA PRO A 296 -9.73 -8.15 31.03
C PRO A 296 -9.12 -7.33 29.89
N TYR A 297 -9.94 -6.79 28.98
CA TYR A 297 -9.51 -6.10 27.75
C TYR A 297 -9.97 -4.63 27.64
N GLY A 298 -10.40 -4.01 28.75
CA GLY A 298 -11.15 -2.73 28.79
C GLY A 298 -10.41 -1.42 28.51
N LEU A 299 -9.35 -1.38 27.69
CA LEU A 299 -8.62 -0.14 27.37
C LEU A 299 -8.35 0.03 25.87
N GLY A 300 -9.00 -0.73 24.99
CA GLY A 300 -8.61 -0.84 23.58
C GLY A 300 -9.26 0.14 22.60
N GLY A 301 -10.48 0.61 22.85
CA GLY A 301 -11.33 1.22 21.81
C GLY A 301 -12.02 2.51 22.21
N SER A 302 -11.44 3.23 23.17
CA SER A 302 -11.43 4.71 23.14
C SER A 302 -11.12 5.26 21.74
N GLY A 303 -10.30 4.57 20.94
CA GLY A 303 -10.00 4.95 19.56
C GLY A 303 -11.20 4.97 18.60
N LYS A 304 -12.32 4.34 18.97
CA LYS A 304 -13.50 4.19 18.09
C LYS A 304 -14.60 5.22 18.36
N GLY A 305 -14.56 5.90 19.51
CA GLY A 305 -15.40 7.07 19.80
C GLY A 305 -16.86 6.76 20.11
N ASN A 306 -17.20 5.55 20.54
CA ASN A 306 -18.56 5.20 20.93
C ASN A 306 -18.90 5.80 22.31
N LEU A 307 -19.65 6.91 22.33
CA LEU A 307 -19.98 7.64 23.56
C LEU A 307 -20.89 6.84 24.49
N ASP A 308 -21.81 6.04 23.96
CA ASP A 308 -22.73 5.21 24.75
C ASP A 308 -21.94 4.20 25.59
N TYR A 309 -20.93 3.58 24.97
CA TYR A 309 -20.01 2.68 25.63
C TYR A 309 -19.16 3.38 26.69
N MET A 310 -18.61 4.55 26.36
CA MET A 310 -17.84 5.35 27.31
C MET A 310 -18.67 5.76 28.52
N GLU A 311 -19.89 6.26 28.31
CA GLU A 311 -20.79 6.66 29.38
C GLU A 311 -21.12 5.48 30.31
N TYR A 312 -21.47 4.33 29.73
CA TYR A 312 -21.74 3.10 30.49
C TYR A 312 -20.54 2.68 31.34
N PHE A 313 -19.35 2.62 30.76
CA PHE A 313 -18.14 2.17 31.47
C PHE A 313 -17.68 3.16 32.53
N LEU A 314 -17.85 4.45 32.31
CA LEU A 314 -17.60 5.47 33.33
C LEU A 314 -18.53 5.27 34.54
N GLN A 315 -19.83 5.06 34.32
CA GLN A 315 -20.81 4.87 35.40
C GLN A 315 -20.51 3.65 36.29
N ILE A 316 -20.09 2.53 35.70
CA ILE A 316 -19.77 1.31 36.47
C ILE A 316 -18.35 1.32 37.07
N SER A 317 -17.44 2.15 36.54
CA SER A 317 -16.06 2.28 37.03
C SER A 317 -15.96 3.14 38.29
N ARG A 318 -16.67 2.76 39.36
CA ARG A 318 -16.63 3.45 40.66
C ARG A 318 -15.29 3.30 41.42
N ARG A 319 -14.33 2.53 40.90
CA ARG A 319 -13.17 2.03 41.68
C ARG A 319 -11.78 2.24 41.08
N GLY A 320 -11.56 3.19 40.17
CA GLY A 320 -10.18 3.53 39.81
C GLY A 320 -9.99 4.72 38.89
N HIS A 321 -9.46 5.82 39.45
CA HIS A 321 -9.03 7.02 38.71
C HIS A 321 -8.06 6.68 37.57
N ILE A 322 -7.22 5.66 37.75
CA ILE A 322 -6.27 5.17 36.73
C ILE A 322 -6.96 4.81 35.41
N ARG A 323 -8.14 4.21 35.45
CA ARG A 323 -8.87 3.85 34.21
C ARG A 323 -9.42 5.08 33.50
N VAL A 324 -10.00 6.01 34.24
CA VAL A 324 -10.53 7.26 33.70
C VAL A 324 -9.41 8.08 33.05
N ILE A 325 -8.25 8.14 33.70
CA ILE A 325 -7.04 8.78 33.18
C ILE A 325 -6.56 8.07 31.91
N GLY A 326 -6.47 6.74 31.92
CA GLY A 326 -6.08 5.95 30.74
C GLY A 326 -7.01 6.20 29.55
N LEU A 327 -8.32 6.26 29.80
CA LEU A 327 -9.32 6.60 28.79
C LEU A 327 -9.14 8.04 28.30
N LEU A 328 -8.91 9.01 29.18
CA LEU A 328 -8.68 10.41 28.79
C LEU A 328 -7.46 10.54 27.88
N VAL A 329 -6.31 9.96 28.28
CA VAL A 329 -5.06 9.99 27.51
C VAL A 329 -5.24 9.36 26.13
N GLN A 330 -5.93 8.23 26.04
CA GLN A 330 -6.19 7.60 24.75
C GLN A 330 -7.12 8.44 23.88
N ASN A 331 -8.21 8.99 24.43
CA ASN A 331 -9.14 9.83 23.66
C ASN A 331 -8.48 11.13 23.18
N LEU A 332 -7.54 11.69 23.97
CA LEU A 332 -6.65 12.78 23.54
C LEU A 332 -5.80 12.35 22.35
N ALA A 333 -5.13 11.20 22.43
CA ALA A 333 -4.30 10.67 21.35
C ALA A 333 -5.07 10.30 20.05
N TYR A 334 -6.38 10.02 20.15
CA TYR A 334 -7.24 9.65 19.01
C TYR A 334 -8.16 10.78 18.50
N GLY A 335 -8.10 11.96 19.09
CA GLY A 335 -8.87 13.11 18.62
C GLY A 335 -10.38 12.99 18.85
N ARG A 336 -10.79 12.50 20.03
CA ARG A 336 -12.20 12.28 20.39
C ARG A 336 -12.73 13.36 21.35
N LEU A 337 -12.98 14.56 20.82
CA LEU A 337 -13.38 15.72 21.64
C LEU A 337 -14.63 15.45 22.47
N ASP A 338 -15.68 14.85 21.90
CA ASP A 338 -16.92 14.55 22.63
C ASP A 338 -16.69 13.59 23.80
N ALA A 339 -15.80 12.61 23.64
CA ALA A 339 -15.45 11.66 24.69
C ALA A 339 -14.58 12.31 25.77
N ILE A 340 -13.66 13.19 25.37
CA ILE A 340 -12.87 14.01 26.30
C ILE A 340 -13.82 14.86 27.14
N GLU A 341 -14.77 15.57 26.51
CA GLU A 341 -15.72 16.41 27.22
C GLU A 341 -16.65 15.60 28.14
N LEU A 342 -17.08 14.41 27.72
CA LEU A 342 -17.85 13.50 28.57
C LEU A 342 -17.05 13.07 29.82
N ILE A 343 -15.79 12.69 29.64
CA ILE A 343 -14.91 12.29 30.76
C ILE A 343 -14.70 13.49 31.69
N LEU A 344 -14.28 14.63 31.14
CA LEU A 344 -13.95 15.80 31.94
C LEU A 344 -15.19 16.32 32.67
N SER A 345 -16.36 16.37 32.04
CA SER A 345 -17.60 16.86 32.68
C SER A 345 -18.05 15.98 33.85
N ASN A 346 -17.85 14.67 33.77
CA ASN A 346 -18.28 13.74 34.81
C ASN A 346 -17.22 13.52 35.91
N TYR A 347 -15.94 13.75 35.63
CA TYR A 347 -14.83 13.35 36.51
C TYR A 347 -13.87 14.50 36.88
N GLN A 348 -14.15 15.75 36.50
CA GLN A 348 -13.25 16.89 36.77
C GLN A 348 -12.80 17.00 38.24
N GLU A 349 -13.76 16.98 39.17
CA GLU A 349 -13.47 17.15 40.60
C GLU A 349 -12.70 15.96 41.17
N GLN A 350 -12.95 14.75 40.65
CA GLN A 350 -12.23 13.55 41.04
C GLN A 350 -10.78 13.58 40.55
N LEU A 351 -10.56 14.03 39.32
CA LEU A 351 -9.22 14.22 38.74
C LEU A 351 -8.42 15.30 39.51
N ARG A 352 -9.08 16.34 40.03
CA ARG A 352 -8.44 17.36 40.87
C ARG A 352 -8.00 16.86 42.24
N GLN A 353 -8.81 15.99 42.85
CA GLN A 353 -8.57 15.50 44.22
C GLN A 353 -7.44 14.47 44.31
N ASP A 354 -7.19 13.73 43.22
CA ASP A 354 -6.16 12.68 43.20
C ASP A 354 -4.75 13.23 42.89
N GLN A 355 -4.22 14.02 43.82
CA GLN A 355 -2.88 14.62 43.68
C GLN A 355 -1.75 13.58 43.64
N THR A 356 -2.00 12.33 44.02
CA THR A 356 -0.94 11.30 44.13
C THR A 356 -0.39 10.85 42.76
N PHE A 357 -1.15 11.04 41.68
CA PHE A 357 -0.74 10.67 40.33
C PHE A 357 -0.31 11.85 39.44
N ASN A 358 -0.69 13.08 39.81
CA ASN A 358 -0.51 14.27 38.97
C ASN A 358 0.96 14.58 38.66
N ASP A 359 1.89 14.25 39.56
CA ASP A 359 3.31 14.47 39.31
C ASP A 359 3.95 13.48 38.32
N GLN A 360 3.31 12.33 38.03
CA GLN A 360 3.88 11.28 37.18
C GLN A 360 3.23 11.18 35.80
N LEU A 361 2.01 11.68 35.62
CA LEU A 361 1.27 11.52 34.38
C LEU A 361 1.62 12.60 33.36
N VAL A 362 2.27 12.16 32.28
CA VAL A 362 2.66 12.97 31.15
C VAL A 362 1.71 12.68 29.99
N ILE A 363 1.02 13.70 29.50
CA ILE A 363 0.25 13.64 28.26
C ILE A 363 1.21 13.99 27.13
N ASP A 364 1.81 12.98 26.52
CA ASP A 364 2.80 13.14 25.47
C ASP A 364 2.21 13.23 24.06
N ASN A 365 0.92 12.89 23.91
CA ASN A 365 0.24 12.87 22.63
C ASN A 365 -1.19 13.43 22.73
N ILE A 366 -1.45 14.50 21.99
CA ILE A 366 -2.79 15.06 21.76
C ILE A 366 -2.97 15.12 20.25
N ASP A 367 -4.05 14.50 19.75
CA ASP A 367 -4.40 14.55 18.35
C ASP A 367 -4.67 16.00 17.92
N PRO A 368 -4.15 16.43 16.77
CA PRO A 368 -4.37 17.76 16.21
C PRO A 368 -5.80 18.28 16.27
N LYS A 369 -6.78 17.42 15.96
CA LYS A 369 -8.17 17.83 15.83
C LYS A 369 -8.81 18.19 17.17
N CYS A 370 -8.23 17.73 18.27
CA CYS A 370 -8.69 18.08 19.62
C CYS A 370 -7.91 19.23 20.22
N PHE A 371 -6.84 19.68 19.56
CA PHE A 371 -6.02 20.73 20.12
C PHE A 371 -6.82 22.03 20.25
N SER A 372 -6.85 22.54 21.47
CA SER A 372 -7.17 23.93 21.73
C SER A 372 -6.40 24.36 22.97
N VAL A 373 -6.01 25.62 22.95
CA VAL A 373 -5.45 26.35 24.09
C VAL A 373 -6.29 26.12 25.35
N GLY A 374 -7.61 26.25 25.25
CA GLY A 374 -8.53 26.02 26.37
C GLY A 374 -8.49 24.59 26.93
N LEU A 375 -8.39 23.57 26.06
CA LEU A 375 -8.25 22.18 26.50
C LEU A 375 -6.92 21.95 27.22
N VAL A 376 -5.82 22.47 26.68
CA VAL A 376 -4.49 22.34 27.30
C VAL A 376 -4.45 23.02 28.67
N THR A 377 -4.98 24.24 28.79
CA THR A 377 -5.12 24.92 30.09
C THR A 377 -5.93 24.09 31.06
N ARG A 378 -7.07 23.53 30.63
CA ARG A 378 -7.91 22.68 31.47
C ARG A 378 -7.18 21.41 31.93
N LEU A 379 -6.38 20.78 31.08
CA LEU A 379 -5.58 19.61 31.45
C LEU A 379 -4.47 19.99 32.46
N ILE A 380 -3.82 21.12 32.26
CA ILE A 380 -2.81 21.64 33.20
C ILE A 380 -3.45 21.96 34.56
N ASP A 381 -4.63 22.59 34.58
CA ASP A 381 -5.39 22.89 35.80
C ASP A 381 -5.85 21.63 36.55
N LEU A 382 -5.92 20.50 35.84
CA LEU A 382 -6.17 19.18 36.42
C LEU A 382 -4.90 18.52 36.97
N GLY A 383 -3.73 19.13 36.79
CA GLY A 383 -2.44 18.65 37.28
C GLY A 383 -1.66 17.78 36.29
N PHE A 384 -2.10 17.66 35.03
CA PHE A 384 -1.36 16.89 34.02
C PHE A 384 -0.13 17.64 33.51
N LYS A 385 0.97 16.93 33.26
CA LYS A 385 2.14 17.47 32.56
C LYS A 385 1.96 17.31 31.06
N VAL A 386 1.86 18.42 30.33
CA VAL A 386 1.72 18.44 28.86
C VAL A 386 3.01 18.97 28.22
N PRO A 387 4.03 18.13 27.98
CA PRO A 387 5.24 18.53 27.27
C PRO A 387 4.96 18.93 25.82
N LEU A 388 5.67 19.96 25.36
CA LEU A 388 5.63 20.42 23.98
C LEU A 388 6.71 19.69 23.18
N PHE A 389 6.33 18.62 22.48
CA PHE A 389 7.18 17.87 21.56
C PHE A 389 7.08 18.39 20.12
N ASP A 390 8.02 18.01 19.25
CA ASP A 390 8.02 18.41 17.84
C ASP A 390 6.67 18.13 17.14
N SER A 391 6.10 16.92 17.29
CA SER A 391 4.80 16.57 16.68
C SER A 391 3.64 17.42 17.18
N PHE A 392 3.70 17.82 18.46
CA PHE A 392 2.72 18.70 19.07
C PHE A 392 2.87 20.13 18.54
N LEU A 393 4.09 20.62 18.39
CA LEU A 393 4.35 21.95 17.85
C LEU A 393 4.01 22.04 16.36
N GLU A 394 4.28 21.00 15.56
CA GLU A 394 3.88 20.91 14.15
C GLU A 394 2.37 21.13 14.00
N THR A 395 1.59 20.40 14.79
CA THR A 395 0.13 20.53 14.87
C THR A 395 -0.31 21.96 15.15
N VAL A 396 0.28 22.58 16.16
CA VAL A 396 -0.06 23.94 16.60
C VAL A 396 0.30 24.98 15.53
N ILE A 397 1.40 24.77 14.82
CA ILE A 397 1.83 25.58 13.67
C ILE A 397 0.83 25.43 12.52
N GLN A 398 0.36 24.20 12.24
CA GLN A 398 -0.62 23.93 11.19
C GLN A 398 -1.91 24.73 11.41
N ASP A 399 -2.37 24.80 12.66
CA ASP A 399 -3.58 25.52 13.04
C ASP A 399 -3.34 27.02 13.32
N ASN A 400 -2.10 27.50 13.15
CA ASN A 400 -1.69 28.88 13.38
C ASN A 400 -1.99 29.37 14.81
N GLN A 401 -1.77 28.51 15.81
CA GLN A 401 -2.05 28.79 17.24
C GLN A 401 -0.77 28.83 18.12
N LEU A 402 0.40 28.92 17.50
CA LEU A 402 1.68 28.87 18.24
C LEU A 402 1.86 30.06 19.17
N ASP A 403 1.36 31.23 18.77
CA ASP A 403 1.27 32.44 19.60
C ASP A 403 0.49 32.18 20.89
N THR A 404 -0.71 31.65 20.71
CA THR A 404 -1.67 31.44 21.78
C THR A 404 -1.17 30.38 22.76
N LEU A 405 -0.53 29.31 22.26
CA LEU A 405 0.09 28.27 23.10
C LEU A 405 1.23 28.83 23.96
N ILE A 406 1.99 29.79 23.46
CA ILE A 406 3.11 30.37 24.18
C ILE A 406 2.65 31.44 25.16
N GLU A 407 1.57 32.16 24.84
CA GLU A 407 0.92 33.09 25.76
C GLU A 407 0.27 32.38 26.97
N LEU A 408 -0.05 31.08 26.86
CA LEU A 408 -0.52 30.24 27.97
C LEU A 408 0.53 29.96 29.08
N ASP A 409 1.67 30.64 29.06
CA ASP A 409 2.81 30.40 29.93
C ASP A 409 2.92 31.47 31.05
N PRO A 410 2.04 31.49 32.08
CA PRO A 410 2.34 32.26 33.28
C PRO A 410 3.56 31.63 33.98
N PRO A 411 4.38 32.41 34.73
CA PRO A 411 5.65 31.94 35.31
C PRO A 411 5.58 30.67 36.17
N ALA A 412 4.40 30.30 36.66
CA ALA A 412 4.15 29.12 37.47
C ALA A 412 3.87 27.82 36.67
N LEU A 413 3.62 27.91 35.36
CA LEU A 413 3.15 26.81 34.51
C LEU A 413 4.08 26.53 33.31
N LYS A 414 5.40 26.76 33.48
CA LYS A 414 6.40 26.61 32.42
C LYS A 414 6.34 25.22 31.78
N LEU A 415 5.64 25.12 30.64
CA LEU A 415 5.45 23.86 29.93
C LEU A 415 6.82 23.33 29.49
N PRO A 416 7.17 22.07 29.76
CA PRO A 416 8.47 21.56 29.35
C PRO A 416 8.53 21.49 27.82
N LEU A 417 9.45 22.25 27.23
CA LEU A 417 9.70 22.27 25.79
C LEU A 417 10.78 21.23 25.45
N ARG A 418 10.46 20.29 24.56
CA ARG A 418 11.37 19.22 24.12
C ARG A 418 11.45 19.24 22.60
N VAL A 419 12.17 20.23 22.08
CA VAL A 419 12.43 20.35 20.64
C VAL A 419 13.63 19.49 20.29
N GLN A 420 13.43 18.46 19.46
CA GLN A 420 14.53 17.61 18.99
C GLN A 420 15.10 18.14 17.67
N ASN A 421 14.26 18.75 16.84
CA ASN A 421 14.65 19.25 15.53
C ASN A 421 14.00 20.62 15.24
N PHE A 422 14.62 21.69 15.74
CA PHE A 422 14.18 23.07 15.51
C PHE A 422 14.03 23.41 14.03
N THR A 423 15.00 22.96 13.21
CA THR A 423 15.00 23.15 11.76
C THR A 423 13.78 22.55 11.07
N ARG A 424 13.32 21.39 11.54
CA ARG A 424 12.10 20.74 11.03
C ARG A 424 10.85 21.56 11.37
N LEU A 425 10.74 22.10 12.58
CA LEU A 425 9.62 22.97 12.97
C LEU A 425 9.57 24.24 12.12
N LEU A 426 10.74 24.85 11.87
CA LEU A 426 10.83 26.02 10.98
C LEU A 426 10.42 25.67 9.55
N GLY A 427 10.89 24.54 9.01
CA GLY A 427 10.46 24.02 7.70
C GLY A 427 8.95 23.78 7.62
N TYR A 428 8.37 23.26 8.69
CA TYR A 428 6.92 23.03 8.78
C TYR A 428 6.12 24.34 8.81
N ALA A 429 6.60 25.35 9.55
CA ALA A 429 5.98 26.70 9.56
C ALA A 429 6.03 27.37 8.17
N ILE A 430 7.12 27.17 7.42
CA ILE A 430 7.23 27.61 6.03
C ILE A 430 6.19 26.90 5.16
N GLU A 431 6.08 25.57 5.28
CA GLU A 431 5.12 24.76 4.51
C GLU A 431 3.66 25.16 4.76
N CYS A 432 3.34 25.50 6.01
CA CYS A 432 2.03 26.03 6.43
C CYS A 432 1.82 27.50 6.09
N ASN A 433 2.83 28.20 5.56
CA ASN A 433 2.79 29.63 5.27
C ASN A 433 2.40 30.49 6.51
N SER A 434 2.88 30.11 7.70
CA SER A 434 2.57 30.81 8.97
C SER A 434 3.71 31.76 9.37
N LEU A 435 3.54 33.06 9.06
CA LEU A 435 4.50 34.11 9.42
C LEU A 435 4.65 34.26 10.94
N SER A 436 3.53 34.25 11.68
CA SER A 436 3.54 34.35 13.14
C SER A 436 4.30 33.21 13.80
N SER A 437 4.13 31.97 13.31
CA SER A 437 4.89 30.83 13.83
C SER A 437 6.39 30.97 13.57
N ILE A 438 6.78 31.48 12.39
CA ILE A 438 8.18 31.75 12.06
C ILE A 438 8.76 32.78 13.03
N ASP A 439 8.07 33.89 13.27
CA ASP A 439 8.50 34.93 14.20
C ASP A 439 8.74 34.40 15.61
N ILE A 440 7.80 33.60 16.08
CA ILE A 440 7.87 32.99 17.39
C ILE A 440 9.04 32.03 17.51
N LEU A 441 9.20 31.12 16.55
CA LEU A 441 10.29 30.14 16.56
C LEU A 441 11.65 30.85 16.58
N LEU A 442 11.77 31.98 15.88
CA LEU A 442 13.02 32.72 15.74
C LEU A 442 13.31 33.68 16.89
N HIS A 443 12.31 34.35 17.43
CA HIS A 443 12.51 35.46 18.36
C HIS A 443 12.08 35.17 19.79
N HIS A 444 11.23 34.17 20.02
CA HIS A 444 10.74 33.90 21.38
C HIS A 444 11.85 33.29 22.26
N PRO A 445 12.07 33.79 23.50
CA PRO A 445 13.17 33.33 24.37
C PRO A 445 13.21 31.82 24.63
N ARG A 446 12.05 31.15 24.60
CA ARG A 446 11.98 29.69 24.83
C ARG A 446 12.63 28.86 23.71
N PHE A 447 12.74 29.40 22.50
CA PHE A 447 13.36 28.68 21.39
C PHE A 447 14.84 29.03 21.19
N GLN A 448 15.34 30.08 21.85
CA GLN A 448 16.74 30.52 21.72
C GLN A 448 17.73 29.43 22.11
N GLU A 449 17.49 28.70 23.19
CA GLU A 449 18.34 27.58 23.62
C GLU A 449 18.49 26.51 22.52
N PHE A 450 17.45 26.24 21.73
CA PHE A 450 17.48 25.26 20.64
C PHE A 450 18.15 25.78 19.37
N GLN A 451 18.17 27.10 19.17
CA GLN A 451 18.99 27.73 18.12
C GLN A 451 20.47 27.59 18.48
N ASP A 452 20.80 27.82 19.75
CA ASP A 452 22.17 27.78 20.27
C ASP A 452 22.71 26.36 20.41
N HIS A 453 21.92 25.31 20.64
CA HIS A 453 22.45 23.93 20.74
C HIS A 453 22.96 23.31 19.43
N THR A 454 22.86 24.03 18.30
CA THR A 454 23.56 23.67 17.06
C THR A 454 25.05 24.10 17.05
N THR A 455 25.56 24.61 18.18
CA THR A 455 26.87 25.26 18.33
C THR A 455 28.06 24.30 18.49
N THR A 456 28.51 23.74 17.37
CA THR A 456 29.96 23.67 17.14
C THR A 456 30.30 24.25 15.77
N THR A 457 30.68 25.53 15.77
CA THR A 457 31.47 26.29 14.77
C THR A 457 30.83 27.17 13.69
N THR A 458 29.55 27.08 13.33
CA THR A 458 28.84 28.17 12.60
C THR A 458 27.35 27.85 12.59
N THR A 459 26.52 28.62 13.30
CA THR A 459 25.06 28.43 13.34
C THR A 459 24.50 28.71 11.95
N THR A 460 24.30 27.66 11.17
CA THR A 460 23.73 27.75 9.82
C THR A 460 22.36 27.10 9.85
N LEU A 461 21.30 27.90 9.79
CA LEU A 461 19.93 27.38 9.73
C LEU A 461 19.72 26.77 8.36
N THR A 462 19.26 25.52 8.31
CA THR A 462 19.24 24.78 7.03
C THR A 462 17.82 24.37 6.65
N ILE A 463 17.20 25.01 5.66
CA ILE A 463 15.82 24.72 5.25
C ILE A 463 15.81 23.61 4.19
N ASP A 464 15.05 22.55 4.41
CA ASP A 464 14.85 21.52 3.38
C ASP A 464 14.03 22.10 2.21
N ILE A 465 14.52 21.95 0.98
CA ILE A 465 13.82 22.47 -0.21
C ILE A 465 12.45 21.82 -0.43
N SER A 466 12.18 20.64 0.14
CA SER A 466 10.89 19.96 0.05
C SER A 466 9.76 20.70 0.76
N CYS A 467 10.08 21.58 1.72
CA CYS A 467 9.12 22.46 2.38
C CYS A 467 8.65 23.61 1.47
N ILE A 468 9.34 23.86 0.36
CA ILE A 468 9.05 24.97 -0.54
C ILE A 468 7.92 24.60 -1.49
N LYS A 469 6.80 25.30 -1.36
CA LYS A 469 5.61 25.17 -2.21
C LYS A 469 5.24 26.54 -2.79
N PRO A 470 4.40 26.62 -3.85
CA PRO A 470 3.98 27.90 -4.40
C PRO A 470 3.42 28.88 -3.35
N GLN A 471 2.72 28.37 -2.34
CA GLN A 471 2.15 29.18 -1.27
C GLN A 471 3.15 29.61 -0.18
N SER A 472 4.33 28.99 -0.08
CA SER A 472 5.32 29.30 0.95
C SER A 472 6.32 30.38 0.51
N VAL A 473 6.15 30.97 -0.68
CA VAL A 473 7.03 32.05 -1.17
C VAL A 473 7.06 33.24 -0.20
N PRO A 474 5.90 33.76 0.30
CA PRO A 474 5.90 34.93 1.18
C PRO A 474 6.61 34.67 2.52
N THR A 475 6.46 33.47 3.10
CA THR A 475 7.15 33.10 4.34
C THR A 475 8.65 33.01 4.17
N ILE A 476 9.13 32.55 3.01
CA ILE A 476 10.56 32.50 2.72
C ILE A 476 11.12 33.90 2.47
N GLU A 477 10.44 34.74 1.68
CA GLU A 477 10.84 36.15 1.50
C GLU A 477 10.94 36.87 2.84
N TYR A 478 9.93 36.68 3.70
CA TYR A 478 9.92 37.22 5.05
C TYR A 478 11.13 36.74 5.85
N LEU A 479 11.37 35.43 5.87
CA LEU A 479 12.51 34.85 6.58
C LEU A 479 13.86 35.42 6.13
N PHE A 480 14.05 35.66 4.83
CA PHE A 480 15.28 36.25 4.28
C PHE A 480 15.37 37.78 4.46
N SER A 481 14.24 38.44 4.74
CA SER A 481 14.19 39.87 5.06
C SER A 481 14.65 40.17 6.50
N LEU A 482 14.59 39.18 7.39
CA LEU A 482 14.97 39.33 8.80
C LEU A 482 16.50 39.41 8.93
N SER A 483 17.00 40.62 9.20
CA SER A 483 18.44 40.95 9.20
C SER A 483 19.23 40.35 10.38
N THR A 484 18.55 39.82 11.40
CA THR A 484 19.17 39.35 12.66
C THR A 484 19.38 37.84 12.72
N ILE A 485 19.00 37.09 11.68
CA ILE A 485 19.04 35.63 11.68
C ILE A 485 20.43 35.13 11.26
N PRO A 486 20.92 34.01 11.82
CA PRO A 486 22.09 33.30 11.32
C PRO A 486 21.98 32.98 9.82
N VAL A 487 23.12 32.68 9.17
CA VAL A 487 23.14 32.39 7.73
C VAL A 487 22.17 31.24 7.41
N ILE A 488 21.13 31.54 6.63
CA ILE A 488 20.16 30.55 6.16
C ILE A 488 20.74 29.88 4.91
N LYS A 489 20.76 28.54 4.91
CA LYS A 489 21.06 27.72 3.73
C LYS A 489 19.87 26.84 3.39
N PHE A 490 19.71 26.53 2.12
CA PHE A 490 18.84 25.44 1.68
C PHE A 490 19.61 24.12 1.71
N ASN A 491 18.99 23.06 2.24
CA ASN A 491 19.47 21.69 2.07
C ASN A 491 18.67 21.02 0.95
N CYS A 492 19.39 20.43 0.02
CA CYS A 492 18.81 19.46 -0.91
C CYS A 492 19.53 18.12 -0.71
N ASP A 493 19.01 17.30 0.21
CA ASP A 493 19.63 16.02 0.52
C ASP A 493 19.32 14.97 -0.55
N PHE A 494 20.13 14.97 -1.61
CA PHE A 494 20.06 13.96 -2.67
C PHE A 494 20.42 12.55 -2.18
N SER A 495 20.85 12.35 -0.93
CA SER A 495 21.02 11.00 -0.37
C SER A 495 19.70 10.36 0.08
N LEU A 496 18.63 11.16 0.25
CA LEU A 496 17.30 10.66 0.56
C LEU A 496 16.70 9.83 -0.59
N SER A 497 15.66 9.06 -0.28
CA SER A 497 15.06 8.17 -1.27
C SER A 497 14.60 8.94 -2.52
N ILE A 498 14.90 8.41 -3.71
CA ILE A 498 14.46 9.00 -5.00
C ILE A 498 12.94 9.20 -5.04
N ASN A 499 12.16 8.41 -4.29
CA ASN A 499 10.72 8.58 -4.13
C ASN A 499 10.35 9.93 -3.53
N TYR A 500 11.07 10.34 -2.49
CA TYR A 500 10.83 11.59 -1.79
C TYR A 500 11.22 12.79 -2.68
N MET A 501 12.41 12.76 -3.27
CA MET A 501 12.90 13.84 -4.12
C MET A 501 12.08 14.03 -5.40
N ALA A 502 11.53 12.94 -5.95
CA ALA A 502 10.68 13.04 -7.13
C ALA A 502 9.35 13.79 -6.90
N ALA A 503 8.94 13.98 -5.64
CA ALA A 503 7.72 14.71 -5.29
C ALA A 503 7.93 16.22 -5.11
N VAL A 504 9.18 16.70 -5.11
CA VAL A 504 9.52 18.13 -4.93
C VAL A 504 9.11 18.93 -6.17
N ASP A 505 8.47 20.08 -5.96
CA ASP A 505 8.13 21.04 -7.01
C ASP A 505 9.33 21.96 -7.32
N TYR A 506 10.26 21.44 -8.12
CA TYR A 506 11.47 22.17 -8.49
C TYR A 506 11.20 23.50 -9.19
N GLU A 507 10.07 23.67 -9.89
CA GLU A 507 9.70 24.94 -10.50
C GLU A 507 9.48 26.01 -9.43
N SER A 508 8.69 25.70 -8.39
CA SER A 508 8.47 26.60 -7.26
C SER A 508 9.74 26.87 -6.46
N VAL A 509 10.55 25.84 -6.22
CA VAL A 509 11.86 25.99 -5.55
C VAL A 509 12.75 26.95 -6.34
N SER A 510 12.85 26.81 -7.66
CA SER A 510 13.68 27.70 -8.49
C SER A 510 13.23 29.16 -8.42
N LYS A 511 11.91 29.42 -8.46
CA LYS A 511 11.34 30.77 -8.32
C LYS A 511 11.70 31.40 -6.98
N VAL A 512 11.59 30.64 -5.88
CA VAL A 512 11.99 31.10 -4.55
C VAL A 512 13.48 31.43 -4.53
N ILE A 513 14.34 30.52 -5.00
CA ILE A 513 15.78 30.76 -4.98
C ILE A 513 16.14 32.03 -5.75
N ARG A 514 15.52 32.30 -6.91
CA ARG A 514 15.74 33.54 -7.67
C ARG A 514 15.48 34.80 -6.84
N LEU A 515 14.43 34.80 -6.02
CA LEU A 515 14.02 35.95 -5.21
C LEU A 515 15.01 36.22 -4.06
N VAL A 516 15.55 35.15 -3.46
CA VAL A 516 16.40 35.26 -2.27
C VAL A 516 17.87 34.95 -2.54
N TYR A 517 18.29 34.84 -3.80
CA TYR A 517 19.61 34.32 -4.16
C TYR A 517 20.75 35.14 -3.54
N ARG A 518 21.64 34.44 -2.85
CA ARG A 518 22.91 34.95 -2.36
C ARG A 518 23.99 33.87 -2.58
N PRO A 519 25.26 34.25 -2.79
CA PRO A 519 26.35 33.27 -2.84
C PRO A 519 26.34 32.41 -1.56
N ASN A 520 26.52 31.09 -1.70
CA ASN A 520 26.55 30.10 -0.62
C ASN A 520 25.21 29.78 0.07
N ILE A 521 24.07 30.23 -0.47
CA ILE A 521 22.73 29.85 0.04
C ILE A 521 22.43 28.36 -0.14
N ILE A 522 23.03 27.71 -1.12
CA ILE A 522 22.93 26.28 -1.39
C ILE A 522 24.23 25.82 -2.06
N ASP A 523 24.58 24.53 -1.97
CA ASP A 523 25.74 24.01 -2.70
C ASP A 523 25.58 24.24 -4.20
N HIS A 524 26.70 24.55 -4.87
CA HIS A 524 26.70 24.90 -6.29
C HIS A 524 26.08 23.81 -7.17
N CYS A 525 26.38 22.53 -6.91
CA CYS A 525 25.87 21.42 -7.70
C CYS A 525 24.39 21.16 -7.41
N GLN A 526 23.97 21.36 -6.17
CA GLN A 526 22.56 21.28 -5.79
C GLN A 526 21.74 22.38 -6.46
N LEU A 527 22.24 23.61 -6.50
CA LEU A 527 21.62 24.74 -7.20
C LEU A 527 21.41 24.43 -8.68
N VAL A 528 22.47 24.00 -9.36
CA VAL A 528 22.38 23.60 -10.78
C VAL A 528 21.36 22.49 -10.96
N GLY A 529 21.37 21.47 -10.10
CA GLY A 529 20.42 20.37 -10.14
C GLY A 529 18.96 20.80 -10.04
N ILE A 530 18.64 21.71 -9.12
CA ILE A 530 17.29 22.26 -8.94
C ILE A 530 16.83 22.97 -10.22
N PHE A 531 17.64 23.87 -10.76
CA PHE A 531 17.27 24.65 -11.95
C PHE A 531 17.20 23.78 -13.22
N VAL A 532 18.04 22.76 -13.33
CA VAL A 532 17.94 21.75 -14.41
C VAL A 532 16.61 20.99 -14.31
N LEU A 533 16.22 20.54 -13.11
CA LEU A 533 14.95 19.84 -12.90
C LEU A 533 13.72 20.74 -13.08
N ALA A 534 13.86 22.03 -12.77
CA ALA A 534 12.86 23.07 -13.01
C ALA A 534 12.74 23.48 -14.49
N ASN A 535 13.63 23.00 -15.36
CA ASN A 535 13.77 23.46 -16.74
C ASN A 535 14.01 24.98 -16.83
N ASP A 536 14.85 25.49 -15.94
CA ASP A 536 15.13 26.91 -15.78
C ASP A 536 16.63 27.24 -15.95
N ILE A 537 17.21 26.71 -17.01
CA ILE A 537 18.67 26.71 -17.19
C ILE A 537 19.20 28.09 -17.62
N GLU A 538 18.39 28.89 -18.31
CA GLU A 538 18.78 30.23 -18.81
C GLU A 538 19.25 31.14 -17.66
N TRP A 539 18.54 31.09 -16.52
CA TRP A 539 18.88 31.88 -15.35
C TRP A 539 20.29 31.57 -14.80
N LEU A 540 20.73 30.30 -14.86
CA LEU A 540 22.07 29.90 -14.42
C LEU A 540 23.17 30.52 -15.29
N PHE A 541 22.91 30.72 -16.59
CA PHE A 541 23.84 31.37 -17.50
C PHE A 541 23.85 32.88 -17.31
N ASP A 542 22.67 33.50 -17.19
CA ASP A 542 22.54 34.95 -17.01
C ASP A 542 23.26 35.45 -15.75
N HIS A 543 23.34 34.61 -14.71
CA HIS A 543 23.99 34.94 -13.43
C HIS A 543 25.44 34.43 -13.34
N ASN A 544 26.03 33.94 -14.44
CA ASN A 544 27.37 33.35 -14.48
C ASN A 544 27.59 32.23 -13.44
N ILE A 545 26.53 31.52 -13.06
CA ILE A 545 26.62 30.36 -12.17
C ILE A 545 27.26 29.22 -12.96
N ILE A 546 26.78 28.98 -14.19
CA ILE A 546 27.44 28.07 -15.13
C ILE A 546 28.09 28.91 -16.23
N THR A 547 29.36 28.63 -16.51
CA THR A 547 30.06 29.18 -17.68
C THR A 547 30.35 28.06 -18.67
N ASN A 548 30.66 28.40 -19.93
CA ASN A 548 31.02 27.40 -20.94
C ASN A 548 32.23 26.54 -20.53
N GLU A 549 33.13 27.12 -19.72
CA GLU A 549 34.34 26.45 -19.24
C GLU A 549 34.07 25.49 -18.06
N THR A 550 33.05 25.77 -17.23
CA THR A 550 32.73 24.92 -16.08
C THR A 550 31.84 23.73 -16.42
N ARG A 551 31.20 23.69 -17.60
CA ARG A 551 30.22 22.67 -18.02
C ARG A 551 30.71 21.23 -17.84
N SER A 552 31.91 20.90 -18.31
CA SER A 552 32.44 19.54 -18.27
C SER A 552 32.84 19.06 -16.86
N GLY A 553 32.97 19.98 -15.90
CA GLY A 553 33.37 19.71 -14.53
C GLY A 553 32.25 19.75 -13.49
N LEU A 554 31.05 20.22 -13.86
CA LEU A 554 29.94 20.51 -12.93
C LEU A 554 29.67 19.39 -11.94
N PHE A 555 29.65 18.15 -12.41
CA PHE A 555 29.36 16.97 -11.60
C PHE A 555 30.55 16.02 -11.44
N GLY A 556 31.78 16.53 -11.58
CA GLY A 556 33.00 15.74 -11.41
C GLY A 556 33.27 15.36 -9.96
N GLY A 557 34.12 14.34 -9.75
CA GLY A 557 34.63 13.99 -8.42
C GLY A 557 33.55 13.56 -7.42
N SER A 558 33.48 14.24 -6.26
CA SER A 558 32.54 13.96 -5.17
C SER A 558 31.07 14.20 -5.54
N ASN A 559 30.79 14.92 -6.62
CA ASN A 559 29.44 15.37 -6.99
C ASN A 559 28.71 14.38 -7.91
N HIS A 560 29.33 13.23 -8.21
CA HIS A 560 28.74 12.17 -9.04
C HIS A 560 27.43 11.61 -8.47
N SER A 561 27.31 11.56 -7.14
CA SER A 561 26.08 11.14 -6.46
C SER A 561 24.91 12.10 -6.75
N ILE A 562 25.16 13.41 -6.73
CA ILE A 562 24.17 14.45 -7.03
C ILE A 562 23.70 14.32 -8.48
N PHE A 563 24.62 14.17 -9.44
CA PHE A 563 24.28 13.94 -10.85
C PHE A 563 23.39 12.71 -11.03
N THR A 564 23.78 11.59 -10.42
CA THR A 564 23.03 10.34 -10.48
C THR A 564 21.60 10.54 -9.98
N CYS A 565 21.42 11.28 -8.88
CA CYS A 565 20.11 11.57 -8.32
C CYS A 565 19.28 12.50 -9.21
N ILE A 566 19.85 13.58 -9.74
CA ILE A 566 19.18 14.49 -10.68
C ILE A 566 18.71 13.71 -11.91
N LEU A 567 19.59 12.90 -12.51
CA LEU A 567 19.26 12.09 -13.67
C LEU A 567 18.15 11.08 -13.35
N ALA A 568 18.19 10.44 -12.18
CA ALA A 568 17.16 9.52 -11.72
C ALA A 568 15.79 10.19 -11.55
N ILE A 569 15.76 11.38 -10.96
CA ILE A 569 14.54 12.18 -10.79
C ILE A 569 14.01 12.60 -12.15
N ALA A 570 14.87 13.10 -13.04
CA ALA A 570 14.49 13.51 -14.39
C ALA A 570 13.93 12.34 -15.22
N CYS A 571 14.55 11.16 -15.14
CA CYS A 571 14.06 9.96 -15.82
C CYS A 571 12.68 9.54 -15.29
N ARG A 572 12.50 9.54 -13.97
CA ARG A 572 11.25 9.14 -13.33
C ARG A 572 10.09 10.07 -13.65
N ASN A 573 10.33 11.38 -13.58
CA ASN A 573 9.30 12.39 -13.79
C ASN A 573 9.06 12.69 -15.28
N GLY A 574 9.93 12.19 -16.17
CA GLY A 574 9.84 12.45 -17.60
C GLY A 574 10.26 13.88 -17.97
N ASN A 575 11.22 14.46 -17.23
CA ASN A 575 11.72 15.82 -17.47
C ASN A 575 12.72 15.81 -18.64
N TYR A 576 12.22 15.63 -19.87
CA TYR A 576 13.08 15.38 -21.04
C TYR A 576 14.03 16.53 -21.37
N LYS A 577 13.66 17.79 -21.11
CA LYS A 577 14.57 18.93 -21.31
C LYS A 577 15.75 18.92 -20.32
N ALA A 578 15.51 18.51 -19.07
CA ALA A 578 16.56 18.31 -18.08
C ALA A 578 17.52 17.21 -18.55
N LEU A 579 16.98 16.11 -19.08
CA LEU A 579 17.79 15.04 -19.66
C LEU A 579 18.59 15.50 -20.88
N ASP A 580 17.99 16.28 -21.78
CA ASP A 580 18.71 16.85 -22.92
C ASP A 580 19.89 17.71 -22.44
N PHE A 581 19.68 18.58 -21.45
CA PHE A 581 20.76 19.34 -20.84
C PHE A 581 21.88 18.45 -20.25
N LEU A 582 21.52 17.44 -19.46
CA LEU A 582 22.49 16.55 -18.82
C LEU A 582 23.31 15.77 -19.86
N PHE A 583 22.67 15.24 -20.90
CA PHE A 583 23.37 14.50 -21.96
C PHE A 583 24.24 15.38 -22.84
N ASP A 584 23.81 16.63 -23.10
CA ASP A 584 24.51 17.51 -24.02
C ASP A 584 25.66 18.28 -23.33
N ASN A 585 25.68 18.35 -21.98
CA ASN A 585 26.67 19.15 -21.23
C ASN A 585 27.53 18.36 -20.23
N CYS A 586 27.22 17.10 -19.92
CA CYS A 586 28.03 16.27 -19.02
C CYS A 586 28.95 15.31 -19.80
N LEU A 587 30.02 14.85 -19.17
CA LEU A 587 30.96 13.89 -19.78
C LEU A 587 30.27 12.54 -19.98
N SER A 588 30.63 11.85 -21.07
CA SER A 588 30.12 10.50 -21.36
C SER A 588 30.34 9.53 -20.21
N ILE A 589 31.47 9.63 -19.49
CA ILE A 589 31.76 8.78 -18.34
C ILE A 589 30.78 8.95 -17.17
N GLN A 590 30.18 10.13 -17.01
CA GLN A 590 29.17 10.41 -15.97
C GLN A 590 27.81 9.83 -16.39
N VAL A 591 27.43 10.03 -17.66
CA VAL A 591 26.17 9.54 -18.23
C VAL A 591 26.17 8.01 -18.36
N ASN A 592 27.31 7.41 -18.72
CA ASN A 592 27.48 5.98 -18.92
C ASN A 592 27.68 5.19 -17.63
N ASP A 593 27.62 5.85 -16.47
CA ASP A 593 27.70 5.16 -15.18
C ASP A 593 26.49 4.22 -14.98
N HIS A 594 26.70 3.17 -14.18
CA HIS A 594 25.69 2.15 -13.93
C HIS A 594 24.40 2.70 -13.34
N LEU A 595 24.49 3.64 -12.40
CA LEU A 595 23.29 4.18 -11.78
C LEU A 595 22.50 5.08 -12.74
N SER A 596 23.21 5.80 -13.60
CA SER A 596 22.65 6.66 -14.65
C SER A 596 21.88 5.85 -15.70
N LEU A 597 22.51 4.81 -16.21
CA LEU A 597 21.90 3.94 -17.21
C LEU A 597 20.75 3.09 -16.64
N THR A 598 20.84 2.69 -15.37
CA THR A 598 19.71 2.05 -14.67
C THR A 598 18.50 2.99 -14.58
N SER A 599 18.75 4.28 -14.34
CA SER A 599 17.70 5.29 -14.24
C SER A 599 16.99 5.55 -15.56
N LEU A 600 17.73 5.58 -16.69
CA LEU A 600 17.14 5.75 -18.02
C LEU A 600 16.10 4.68 -18.35
N ALA A 601 16.36 3.44 -17.97
CA ALA A 601 15.42 2.35 -18.19
C ALA A 601 14.10 2.51 -17.43
N ARG A 602 14.04 3.43 -16.45
CA ARG A 602 12.82 3.82 -15.70
C ARG A 602 12.03 4.96 -16.34
N LEU A 603 12.42 5.48 -17.52
CA LEU A 603 11.66 6.51 -18.23
C LEU A 603 10.19 6.11 -18.42
N PRO A 604 9.20 7.01 -18.42
CA PRO A 604 7.82 6.61 -18.66
C PRO A 604 7.51 6.36 -20.15
N ASP A 605 8.26 7.00 -21.06
CA ASP A 605 8.00 6.97 -22.51
C ASP A 605 9.07 6.14 -23.25
N ASP A 606 8.62 5.18 -24.07
CA ASP A 606 9.49 4.26 -24.80
C ASP A 606 10.26 4.95 -25.93
N GLN A 607 9.66 5.93 -26.63
CA GLN A 607 10.34 6.67 -27.70
C GLN A 607 11.43 7.57 -27.13
N GLN A 608 11.17 8.21 -25.99
CA GLN A 608 12.16 9.02 -25.29
C GLN A 608 13.29 8.15 -24.74
N PHE A 609 12.97 6.98 -24.19
CA PHE A 609 13.98 5.99 -23.82
C PHE A 609 14.89 5.64 -25.00
N GLU A 610 14.33 5.26 -26.15
CA GLU A 610 15.13 4.95 -27.35
C GLU A 610 15.99 6.15 -27.80
N ARG A 611 15.46 7.37 -27.73
CA ARG A 611 16.17 8.61 -28.09
C ARG A 611 17.40 8.83 -27.21
N PHE A 612 17.22 8.81 -25.89
CA PHE A 612 18.32 9.02 -24.93
C PHE A 612 19.30 7.86 -24.93
N TRP A 613 18.80 6.63 -25.10
CA TRP A 613 19.67 5.46 -25.17
C TRP A 613 20.61 5.51 -26.38
N LYS A 614 20.16 6.04 -27.52
CA LYS A 614 21.02 6.28 -28.70
C LYS A 614 22.07 7.38 -28.50
N LYS A 615 21.88 8.29 -27.54
CA LYS A 615 22.89 9.31 -27.18
C LYS A 615 24.03 8.74 -26.34
N ILE A 616 23.89 7.55 -25.76
CA ILE A 616 24.94 6.89 -24.97
C ILE A 616 26.09 6.53 -25.92
N VAL A 617 27.22 7.20 -25.74
CA VAL A 617 28.44 6.93 -26.52
C VAL A 617 29.16 5.76 -25.86
N ILE A 618 29.01 4.57 -26.42
CA ILE A 618 29.58 3.33 -25.88
C ILE A 618 30.97 3.13 -26.49
N THR A 619 31.95 3.83 -25.92
CA THR A 619 33.34 3.82 -26.41
C THR A 619 34.28 2.93 -25.61
N ASP A 620 33.86 2.43 -24.45
CA ASP A 620 34.71 1.63 -23.57
C ASP A 620 34.05 0.30 -23.11
N ALA A 621 34.90 -0.66 -22.76
CA ALA A 621 34.47 -1.95 -22.23
C ALA A 621 33.71 -1.83 -20.91
N ARG A 622 33.93 -0.74 -20.15
CA ARG A 622 33.28 -0.48 -18.86
C ARG A 622 31.78 -0.23 -19.03
N THR A 623 31.41 0.56 -20.02
CA THR A 623 30.02 0.85 -20.39
C THR A 623 29.31 -0.44 -20.83
N ALA A 624 29.99 -1.31 -21.58
CA ALA A 624 29.42 -2.59 -21.99
C ALA A 624 29.18 -3.55 -20.81
N VAL A 625 30.10 -3.61 -19.84
CA VAL A 625 29.90 -4.35 -18.58
C VAL A 625 28.73 -3.76 -17.79
N THR A 626 28.61 -2.44 -17.75
CA THR A 626 27.48 -1.75 -17.11
C THR A 626 26.14 -2.10 -17.77
N VAL A 627 26.04 -2.06 -19.10
CA VAL A 627 24.83 -2.47 -19.83
C VAL A 627 24.49 -3.93 -19.56
N ALA A 628 25.49 -4.82 -19.47
CA ALA A 628 25.27 -6.21 -19.07
C ALA A 628 24.69 -6.31 -17.65
N HIS A 629 25.20 -5.54 -16.69
CA HIS A 629 24.65 -5.47 -15.34
C HIS A 629 23.22 -4.92 -15.30
N ILE A 630 22.88 -3.98 -16.18
CA ILE A 630 21.52 -3.43 -16.28
C ILE A 630 20.57 -4.45 -16.86
N ILE A 631 20.99 -5.19 -17.89
CA ILE A 631 20.24 -6.35 -18.38
C ILE A 631 19.98 -7.32 -17.22
N ILE A 632 21.01 -7.64 -16.44
CA ILE A 632 20.88 -8.53 -15.28
C ILE A 632 19.90 -7.95 -14.24
N ARG A 633 19.99 -6.67 -13.90
CA ARG A 633 19.12 -6.07 -12.88
C ARG A 633 17.68 -5.87 -13.35
N ILE A 634 17.49 -5.38 -14.57
CA ILE A 634 16.18 -4.99 -15.09
C ILE A 634 15.42 -6.18 -15.66
N ILE A 635 16.11 -7.03 -16.44
CA ILE A 635 15.48 -8.18 -17.09
C ILE A 635 15.52 -9.39 -16.16
N LEU A 636 16.61 -9.58 -15.41
CA LEU A 636 16.88 -10.84 -14.70
C LEU A 636 16.64 -10.81 -13.18
N LEU A 637 16.45 -9.63 -12.56
CA LEU A 637 16.19 -9.46 -11.12
C LEU A 637 15.08 -8.41 -10.85
N PRO A 638 13.80 -8.71 -11.14
CA PRO A 638 12.73 -7.72 -11.09
C PRO A 638 12.29 -7.43 -9.65
N LYS A 639 13.14 -6.76 -8.88
CA LYS A 639 12.69 -6.02 -7.68
C LYS A 639 12.05 -4.69 -8.08
N GLU A 640 12.28 -4.22 -9.30
CA GLU A 640 11.80 -2.95 -9.82
C GLU A 640 10.98 -3.15 -11.11
N VAL A 641 9.79 -2.58 -11.15
CA VAL A 641 8.84 -2.72 -12.27
C VAL A 641 9.34 -1.91 -13.47
N CYS A 642 9.97 -2.55 -14.46
CA CYS A 642 10.31 -1.93 -15.74
C CYS A 642 9.28 -2.29 -16.83
N ASN A 643 9.32 -1.62 -17.99
CA ASN A 643 8.45 -1.93 -19.13
C ASN A 643 9.01 -3.11 -19.95
N PRO A 644 8.28 -4.23 -20.14
CA PRO A 644 8.78 -5.42 -20.84
C PRO A 644 9.21 -5.16 -22.29
N LYS A 645 8.67 -4.13 -22.97
CA LYS A 645 9.11 -3.76 -24.32
C LYS A 645 10.57 -3.34 -24.41
N ARG A 646 11.12 -2.80 -23.31
CA ARG A 646 12.51 -2.30 -23.28
C ARG A 646 13.52 -3.39 -23.06
N ALA A 647 13.15 -4.45 -22.36
CA ALA A 647 14.04 -5.56 -22.07
C ALA A 647 14.59 -6.19 -23.36
N LYS A 648 13.73 -6.42 -24.34
CA LYS A 648 14.14 -6.90 -25.67
C LYS A 648 15.05 -5.89 -26.38
N PHE A 649 14.66 -4.62 -26.43
CA PHE A 649 15.46 -3.57 -27.07
C PHE A 649 16.87 -3.43 -26.46
N ILE A 650 16.99 -3.48 -25.13
CA ILE A 650 18.28 -3.44 -24.43
C ILE A 650 19.12 -4.70 -24.76
N ALA A 651 18.48 -5.89 -24.83
CA ALA A 651 19.15 -7.13 -25.20
C ALA A 651 19.63 -7.14 -26.67
N ASP A 652 18.79 -6.70 -27.61
CA ASP A 652 19.13 -6.58 -29.03
C ASP A 652 20.33 -5.64 -29.23
N ILE A 653 20.34 -4.51 -28.53
CA ILE A 653 21.46 -3.57 -28.53
C ILE A 653 22.72 -4.21 -27.95
N TYR A 654 22.61 -4.95 -26.85
CA TYR A 654 23.76 -5.65 -26.31
C TYR A 654 24.38 -6.64 -27.32
N GLY A 655 23.53 -7.32 -28.09
CA GLY A 655 23.98 -8.18 -29.18
C GLY A 655 24.80 -7.47 -30.24
N THR A 656 24.54 -6.17 -30.49
CA THR A 656 25.36 -5.37 -31.42
C THR A 656 26.77 -5.10 -30.89
N PHE A 657 26.98 -5.09 -29.57
CA PHE A 657 28.31 -4.83 -28.98
C PHE A 657 29.27 -6.00 -29.11
N LEU A 658 28.78 -7.25 -29.06
CA LEU A 658 29.64 -8.42 -29.21
C LEU A 658 30.13 -8.65 -30.65
N LEU A 659 29.53 -7.97 -31.62
CA LEU A 659 30.04 -7.96 -32.99
C LEU A 659 31.28 -7.07 -33.14
N ASN A 660 31.64 -6.28 -32.11
CA ASN A 660 32.84 -5.46 -32.11
C ASN A 660 34.06 -6.29 -31.62
N PRO A 661 35.05 -6.57 -32.48
CA PRO A 661 36.19 -7.45 -32.16
C PRO A 661 37.11 -6.89 -31.06
N TYR A 662 37.01 -5.60 -30.73
CA TYR A 662 37.83 -4.96 -29.71
C TYR A 662 37.31 -5.16 -28.27
N HIS A 663 36.15 -5.79 -28.10
CA HIS A 663 35.57 -6.01 -26.77
C HIS A 663 35.37 -7.51 -26.51
N GLN A 664 36.24 -8.09 -25.67
CA GLN A 664 36.03 -9.43 -25.11
C GLN A 664 34.97 -9.35 -24.00
N ILE A 665 33.69 -9.31 -24.40
CA ILE A 665 32.58 -9.31 -23.45
C ILE A 665 32.09 -10.74 -23.27
N ASN A 666 31.91 -11.18 -22.03
CA ASN A 666 31.33 -12.49 -21.74
C ASN A 666 29.87 -12.54 -22.21
N PRO A 667 29.41 -13.64 -22.82
CA PRO A 667 28.00 -13.84 -23.13
C PRO A 667 27.11 -13.62 -21.91
N ILE A 668 25.93 -13.02 -22.12
CA ILE A 668 24.95 -12.88 -21.03
C ILE A 668 24.50 -14.27 -20.62
N ARG A 669 24.68 -14.58 -19.34
CA ARG A 669 24.09 -15.76 -18.72
C ARG A 669 22.65 -15.44 -18.34
N GLY A 670 21.74 -16.38 -18.61
CA GLY A 670 20.38 -16.29 -18.07
C GLY A 670 20.39 -16.22 -16.53
N PRO A 671 19.32 -15.72 -15.89
CA PRO A 671 19.20 -15.68 -14.44
C PRO A 671 19.43 -17.06 -13.81
N SER A 672 20.00 -17.06 -12.60
CA SER A 672 20.03 -18.30 -11.82
C SER A 672 18.61 -18.78 -11.57
N ILE A 673 18.40 -20.07 -11.82
CA ILE A 673 17.10 -20.72 -11.60
C ILE A 673 16.66 -20.61 -10.15
N MET A 674 17.61 -20.54 -9.21
CA MET A 674 17.30 -20.33 -7.80
C MET A 674 16.51 -19.04 -7.57
N TYR A 675 16.79 -17.96 -8.32
CA TYR A 675 16.02 -16.71 -8.23
C TYR A 675 14.61 -16.81 -8.85
N LEU A 676 14.35 -17.81 -9.71
CA LEU A 676 13.01 -18.09 -10.26
C LEU A 676 12.14 -18.92 -9.29
N GLU A 677 12.75 -19.54 -8.28
CA GLU A 677 12.05 -20.40 -7.32
C GLU A 677 11.26 -19.58 -6.28
N ASP A 678 11.67 -18.33 -5.98
CA ASP A 678 11.10 -17.44 -4.94
C ASP A 678 9.67 -16.88 -5.20
N ASN A 679 8.85 -17.54 -6.05
CA ASN A 679 7.44 -17.20 -6.30
C ASN A 679 7.11 -15.75 -6.73
N HIS A 680 8.11 -14.92 -7.03
CA HIS A 680 7.85 -13.58 -7.56
C HIS A 680 7.37 -13.65 -9.02
N PRO A 681 6.24 -13.00 -9.37
CA PRO A 681 5.81 -12.90 -10.75
C PRO A 681 6.84 -12.07 -11.52
N PHE A 682 7.58 -12.72 -12.42
CA PHE A 682 8.48 -12.03 -13.34
C PHE A 682 7.63 -11.20 -14.29
N ALA A 683 7.74 -9.88 -14.21
CA ALA A 683 7.09 -8.93 -15.13
C ALA A 683 7.60 -9.06 -16.58
N HIS A 684 8.67 -9.82 -16.80
CA HIS A 684 9.40 -9.93 -18.07
C HIS A 684 9.42 -11.35 -18.63
N TYR A 685 8.44 -12.18 -18.27
CA TYR A 685 8.40 -13.59 -18.67
C TYR A 685 8.47 -13.80 -20.18
N PRO A 686 7.66 -13.12 -21.02
CA PRO A 686 7.72 -13.29 -22.47
C PRO A 686 9.10 -13.00 -23.05
N THR A 687 9.76 -11.94 -22.58
CA THR A 687 11.13 -11.59 -22.99
C THR A 687 12.14 -12.62 -22.54
N LEU A 688 12.01 -13.13 -21.31
CA LEU A 688 12.90 -14.20 -20.83
C LEU A 688 12.79 -15.46 -21.70
N MET A 689 11.57 -15.80 -22.14
CA MET A 689 11.36 -16.91 -23.09
C MET A 689 11.95 -16.64 -24.46
N GLU A 690 11.70 -15.46 -25.01
CA GLU A 690 12.15 -15.10 -26.36
C GLU A 690 13.68 -14.98 -26.43
N VAL A 691 14.32 -14.44 -25.39
CA VAL A 691 15.77 -14.18 -25.39
C VAL A 691 16.56 -15.41 -24.97
N PHE A 692 16.16 -16.14 -23.93
CA PHE A 692 16.99 -17.21 -23.33
C PHE A 692 16.51 -18.64 -23.61
N CYS A 693 15.26 -18.80 -24.08
CA CYS A 693 14.66 -20.10 -24.41
C CYS A 693 14.34 -20.26 -25.91
N SER A 694 14.69 -19.29 -26.76
CA SER A 694 14.55 -19.41 -28.20
C SER A 694 15.60 -20.36 -28.79
N ASP A 695 15.21 -21.15 -29.78
CA ASP A 695 16.10 -22.04 -30.54
C ASP A 695 17.10 -21.27 -31.41
N GLN A 696 16.92 -19.95 -31.56
CA GLN A 696 17.88 -19.08 -32.23
C GLN A 696 19.13 -18.96 -31.35
N LYS A 697 20.11 -19.84 -31.59
CA LYS A 697 21.43 -19.78 -30.95
C LYS A 697 22.13 -18.49 -31.34
N VAL A 698 22.08 -17.49 -30.46
CA VAL A 698 22.85 -16.26 -30.62
C VAL A 698 24.13 -16.38 -29.80
N GLY A 699 25.30 -16.21 -30.43
CA GLY A 699 26.60 -16.49 -29.79
C GLY A 699 26.94 -15.64 -28.56
N TRP A 700 26.17 -14.59 -28.29
CA TRP A 700 26.32 -13.70 -27.14
C TRP A 700 25.32 -13.96 -26.01
N ILE A 701 24.46 -14.96 -26.13
CA ILE A 701 23.54 -15.42 -25.09
C ILE A 701 23.90 -16.86 -24.74
N ASN A 702 24.19 -17.12 -23.47
CA ASN A 702 24.23 -18.51 -23.00
C ASN A 702 22.79 -18.99 -22.80
N SER A 703 22.25 -19.67 -23.81
CA SER A 703 20.92 -20.28 -23.75
C SER A 703 20.83 -21.23 -22.55
N TYR A 704 19.64 -21.30 -21.97
CA TYR A 704 19.37 -22.25 -20.90
C TYR A 704 19.54 -23.70 -21.36
N SER A 705 19.98 -24.57 -20.45
CA SER A 705 19.91 -26.01 -20.70
C SER A 705 18.44 -26.41 -20.87
N PHE A 706 18.18 -27.53 -21.57
CA PHE A 706 16.80 -28.01 -21.77
C PHE A 706 16.05 -28.21 -20.43
N ALA A 707 16.75 -28.67 -19.38
CA ALA A 707 16.17 -28.82 -18.05
C ALA A 707 15.75 -27.47 -17.44
N ASP A 708 16.53 -26.43 -17.67
CA ASP A 708 16.28 -25.09 -17.13
C ASP A 708 15.18 -24.38 -17.91
N GLN A 709 15.16 -24.53 -19.24
CA GLN A 709 14.05 -24.10 -20.09
C GLN A 709 12.74 -24.72 -19.59
N LEU A 710 12.72 -26.03 -19.34
CA LEU A 710 11.52 -26.71 -18.83
C LEU A 710 11.06 -26.16 -17.46
N LYS A 711 12.00 -25.82 -16.56
CA LYS A 711 11.67 -25.17 -15.27
C LYS A 711 11.05 -23.79 -15.48
N ILE A 712 11.61 -23.01 -16.39
CA ILE A 712 11.09 -21.70 -16.76
C ILE A 712 9.68 -21.86 -17.36
N PHE A 713 9.47 -22.71 -18.36
CA PHE A 713 8.13 -22.97 -18.92
C PHE A 713 7.11 -23.35 -17.84
N GLN A 714 7.50 -24.17 -16.87
CA GLN A 714 6.62 -24.55 -15.76
C GLN A 714 6.27 -23.38 -14.84
N LYS A 715 7.23 -22.50 -14.58
CA LYS A 715 6.99 -21.29 -13.79
C LYS A 715 6.13 -20.29 -14.57
N ALA A 716 6.31 -20.15 -15.88
CA ALA A 716 5.42 -19.39 -16.76
C ALA A 716 3.97 -19.86 -16.64
N ILE A 717 3.79 -21.18 -16.72
CA ILE A 717 2.50 -21.84 -16.55
C ILE A 717 1.91 -21.54 -15.18
N SER A 718 2.73 -21.58 -14.11
CA SER A 718 2.27 -21.26 -12.76
C SER A 718 1.80 -19.81 -12.56
N PHE A 719 2.09 -18.91 -13.51
CA PHE A 719 1.60 -17.53 -13.52
C PHE A 719 0.53 -17.27 -14.59
N GLY A 720 0.21 -18.26 -15.43
CA GLY A 720 -0.85 -18.14 -16.44
C GLY A 720 -0.46 -17.52 -17.76
N TYR A 721 0.83 -17.43 -18.06
CA TYR A 721 1.28 -16.89 -19.34
C TYR A 721 0.83 -17.78 -20.50
N ILE A 722 0.20 -17.17 -21.50
CA ILE A 722 -0.22 -17.85 -22.73
C ILE A 722 0.85 -17.57 -23.77
N LEU A 723 1.92 -18.37 -23.75
CA LEU A 723 3.04 -18.18 -24.66
C LEU A 723 2.72 -18.70 -26.08
N PRO A 724 3.39 -18.19 -27.14
CA PRO A 724 3.58 -18.99 -28.35
C PRO A 724 4.15 -20.34 -27.94
N ILE A 725 3.51 -21.43 -28.40
CA ILE A 725 4.06 -22.77 -28.22
C ILE A 725 5.36 -22.77 -29.04
N PRO A 726 6.55 -22.87 -28.42
CA PRO A 726 7.76 -23.02 -29.21
C PRO A 726 7.63 -24.29 -30.04
N SER A 727 8.26 -24.33 -31.22
CA SER A 727 8.42 -25.55 -31.99
C SER A 727 9.37 -26.51 -31.26
N PHE A 728 8.89 -27.09 -30.16
CA PHE A 728 9.62 -28.08 -29.38
C PHE A 728 9.67 -29.44 -30.06
#